data_AF-A0A4T0LL37-F1
#
_entry.id   AF-A0A4T0LL37-F1
#
_cell.length_a   1.000
_cell.length_b   1.000
_cell.length_c   1.000
_cell.angle_alpha   90.00
_cell.angle_beta   90.00
_cell.angle_gamma   90.00
#
_symmetry.space_group_name_H-M   'P 1'
#
loop_
_entity.id
_entity.type
_entity.pdbx_description
1 polymer ?
#
loop_
_entity_poly.entity_id
_entity_poly.type
_entity_poly.pdbx_seq_one_letter_code
_entity_poly.pdbx_strand_id
1 'polypeptide(L)'
;MSLAFAYEGNNFFDGWVYNYSATDNTTQGNVHYLDKPNAELQNLTFINEDGNAIIRVDNFTDGSEDPDFGRNSVKLVSKDSYDIGSLVVFDADHLPYGDSVWGAFWSLNDETKQDDEGEIDIFEGVNSQLTNRVALHTREGCTQANSTDNPFTGQVISTNCDYKANGNQGCSIQSKDENSYGEKFSDNGGGVFAMLWNHDGIQFWFFGRDQVPDSITEGQADPTRDFGEPLGYYSSEGCNMTEYFKTQKLVINITLCGLWAGEEYNKENDTRMCTDLVKDPENYNDAYFSIKSVKVYKMEAQNVGASSEKKIKIDKMLFSIPFIDSNFDCHHHKTMDNWRFAQCFGDKGDVEEVTEADIISTVEFDQTGDYLATGDKGGRVVLFERNQTKKGCEYKFHTEFQSHEPEFDYLKSLEIEEKINRIKWCKSSNNSHFLLSTNDKTIKLWKVFDKSLKVVSENNLSASHPSPPTSLTLPQITSAPHPSITKQLRLPRMSHHDTIVAAVPRKVYANAHAYHINSIAINSDGETYLSADDLRINLWNLGISDQSFNIVDIKPNSMEDLTEVITAADFHPIHCNLFMYSSSKGTIKLADMRDQALCDRHAKLYEEEEDPSNKSFFSEIISSISDVKFSKDGRYILSRDYLTLKIWDLNMDNKPLKTINIHDHLRTKLCELYENDCIFDKFECTFSGDGKQLMTGSYDNYLQIYNSNPDSSDDVVLQADKSAFKAKKIGGKGLAGLNNKDEMNLDNIDFNKKILHASWHPNEDTIAIGATNNLFLFSRLNN
;
A
#
# COMPACT_ATOMS: atom_id res chain seq x y z
N MET A 1 -18.24 6.55 14.36
CA MET A 1 -17.51 5.88 13.27
C MET A 1 -16.84 6.96 12.43
N SER A 2 -15.76 6.65 11.72
CA SER A 2 -15.06 7.61 10.84
C SER A 2 -15.01 7.09 9.40
N LEU A 3 -15.12 8.00 8.42
CA LEU A 3 -15.09 7.63 7.00
C LEU A 3 -13.70 7.07 6.63
N ALA A 4 -13.66 5.84 6.12
CA ALA A 4 -12.44 5.18 5.67
C ALA A 4 -12.18 5.48 4.19
N PHE A 5 -13.15 5.24 3.31
CA PHE A 5 -13.07 5.56 1.89
C PHE A 5 -14.47 5.77 1.29
N ALA A 6 -14.51 6.42 0.12
CA ALA A 6 -15.73 6.74 -0.60
C ALA A 6 -15.52 6.66 -2.12
N TYR A 7 -16.50 6.13 -2.83
CA TYR A 7 -16.64 6.18 -4.29
C TYR A 7 -17.81 7.09 -4.62
N GLU A 8 -17.55 8.28 -5.16
CA GLU A 8 -18.58 9.26 -5.52
C GLU A 8 -18.10 10.23 -6.61
N GLY A 9 -19.05 10.83 -7.33
CA GLY A 9 -18.78 11.85 -8.35
C GLY A 9 -17.94 11.37 -9.54
N ASN A 10 -17.21 12.30 -10.15
CA ASN A 10 -16.50 12.06 -11.42
C ASN A 10 -15.45 10.94 -11.38
N ASN A 11 -14.93 10.62 -10.19
CA ASN A 11 -13.89 9.62 -10.01
C ASN A 11 -14.44 8.29 -9.47
N PHE A 12 -15.77 8.09 -9.48
CA PHE A 12 -16.40 6.88 -8.94
C PHE A 12 -15.72 5.62 -9.49
N PHE A 13 -15.55 5.52 -10.81
CA PHE A 13 -14.97 4.35 -11.49
C PHE A 13 -13.45 4.19 -11.32
N ASP A 14 -12.75 5.14 -10.70
CA ASP A 14 -11.30 5.02 -10.45
C ASP A 14 -11.02 4.05 -9.29
N GLY A 15 -11.98 3.87 -8.39
CA GLY A 15 -11.91 2.94 -7.26
C GLY A 15 -12.25 1.49 -7.60
N TRP A 16 -12.56 1.16 -8.86
CA TRP A 16 -13.04 -0.16 -9.26
C TRP A 16 -12.16 -0.81 -10.32
N VAL A 17 -12.13 -2.14 -10.31
CA VAL A 17 -11.55 -3.02 -11.34
C VAL A 17 -12.69 -3.64 -12.13
N TYR A 18 -12.60 -3.57 -13.47
CA TYR A 18 -13.57 -4.19 -14.37
C TYR A 18 -13.18 -5.65 -14.57
N ASN A 19 -13.96 -6.56 -14.00
CA ASN A 19 -13.69 -7.99 -14.03
C ASN A 19 -14.21 -8.61 -15.34
N TYR A 20 -13.42 -8.45 -16.40
CA TYR A 20 -13.74 -8.96 -17.73
C TYR A 20 -13.97 -10.48 -17.71
N SER A 21 -15.07 -10.91 -18.34
CA SER A 21 -15.30 -12.32 -18.60
C SER A 21 -16.21 -12.49 -19.82
N ALA A 22 -15.79 -13.34 -20.75
CA ALA A 22 -16.59 -13.70 -21.91
C ALA A 22 -17.83 -14.56 -21.55
N THR A 23 -17.87 -15.15 -20.35
CA THR A 23 -19.01 -15.95 -19.88
C THR A 23 -19.15 -15.83 -18.36
N ASP A 24 -20.36 -15.82 -17.82
CA ASP A 24 -20.54 -15.89 -16.37
C ASP A 24 -20.42 -17.34 -15.88
N ASN A 25 -19.22 -17.73 -15.45
CA ASN A 25 -18.94 -19.07 -14.93
C ASN A 25 -19.37 -19.24 -13.46
N THR A 26 -19.77 -18.17 -12.78
CA THR A 26 -20.16 -18.19 -11.37
C THR A 26 -21.65 -18.49 -11.20
N THR A 27 -22.51 -17.74 -11.90
CA THR A 27 -23.97 -17.85 -11.78
C THR A 27 -24.62 -18.40 -13.06
N GLN A 28 -23.81 -18.74 -14.08
CA GLN A 28 -24.26 -19.25 -15.38
C GLN A 28 -25.19 -18.28 -16.11
N GLY A 29 -25.05 -16.97 -15.85
CA GLY A 29 -25.79 -15.93 -16.54
C GLY A 29 -25.45 -15.83 -18.03
N ASN A 30 -26.44 -15.43 -18.84
CA ASN A 30 -26.28 -15.24 -20.29
C ASN A 30 -25.78 -13.82 -20.60
N VAL A 31 -24.56 -13.53 -20.13
CA VAL A 31 -23.98 -12.18 -20.11
C VAL A 31 -22.49 -12.22 -20.50
N HIS A 32 -22.01 -11.13 -21.09
CA HIS A 32 -20.60 -10.87 -21.34
C HIS A 32 -20.14 -9.67 -20.53
N TYR A 33 -19.23 -9.87 -19.57
CA TYR A 33 -18.68 -8.77 -18.78
C TYR A 33 -17.54 -8.11 -19.53
N LEU A 34 -17.70 -6.83 -19.86
CA LEU A 34 -16.71 -6.05 -20.59
C LEU A 34 -15.60 -5.51 -19.69
N ASP A 35 -14.42 -5.30 -20.28
CA ASP A 35 -13.37 -4.49 -19.67
C ASP A 35 -13.72 -3.00 -19.73
N LYS A 36 -12.93 -2.17 -19.04
CA LYS A 36 -13.17 -0.73 -18.95
C LYS A 36 -13.24 -0.02 -20.31
N PRO A 37 -12.28 -0.21 -21.24
CA PRO A 37 -12.32 0.47 -22.54
C PRO A 37 -13.56 0.11 -23.37
N ASN A 38 -13.97 -1.16 -23.38
CA ASN A 38 -15.14 -1.59 -24.16
C ASN A 38 -16.45 -1.14 -23.50
N ALA A 39 -16.54 -1.17 -22.17
CA ALA A 39 -17.69 -0.65 -21.44
C ALA A 39 -17.89 0.86 -21.66
N GLU A 40 -16.82 1.66 -21.57
CA GLU A 40 -16.87 3.10 -21.83
C GLU A 40 -17.20 3.41 -23.30
N LEU A 41 -16.60 2.68 -24.24
CA LEU A 41 -16.87 2.85 -25.68
C LEU A 41 -18.35 2.59 -26.02
N GLN A 42 -18.97 1.63 -25.35
CA GLN A 42 -20.38 1.28 -25.51
C GLN A 42 -21.32 2.10 -24.59
N ASN A 43 -20.78 3.07 -23.84
CA ASN A 43 -21.48 3.83 -22.81
C ASN A 43 -22.21 2.95 -21.79
N LEU A 44 -21.68 1.78 -21.45
CA LEU A 44 -22.24 0.91 -20.39
C LEU A 44 -21.84 1.40 -19.00
N THR A 45 -20.74 2.15 -18.89
CA THR A 45 -20.35 2.86 -17.67
C THR A 45 -19.99 4.31 -17.97
N PHE A 46 -20.57 5.24 -17.23
CA PHE A 46 -20.28 6.68 -17.35
C PHE A 46 -20.85 7.45 -16.16
N ILE A 47 -20.47 8.72 -16.02
CA ILE A 47 -21.05 9.64 -15.04
C ILE A 47 -22.14 10.45 -15.74
N ASN A 48 -23.36 10.44 -15.21
CA ASN A 48 -24.47 11.22 -15.78
C ASN A 48 -24.34 12.72 -15.46
N GLU A 49 -25.28 13.53 -15.95
CA GLU A 49 -25.26 14.99 -15.75
C GLU A 49 -25.44 15.40 -14.27
N ASP A 50 -26.08 14.56 -13.47
CA ASP A 50 -26.29 14.77 -12.03
C ASP A 50 -25.07 14.37 -11.18
N GLY A 51 -24.03 13.80 -11.80
CA GLY A 51 -22.81 13.34 -11.13
C GLY A 51 -22.89 11.92 -10.56
N ASN A 52 -23.93 11.16 -10.91
CA ASN A 52 -24.10 9.77 -10.50
C ASN A 52 -23.35 8.83 -11.44
N ALA A 53 -22.84 7.74 -10.89
CA ALA A 53 -22.26 6.66 -11.67
C ALA A 53 -23.35 5.76 -12.24
N ILE A 54 -23.37 5.64 -13.57
CA ILE A 54 -24.25 4.76 -14.32
C ILE A 54 -23.51 3.47 -14.66
N ILE A 55 -24.09 2.33 -14.31
CA ILE A 55 -23.63 0.99 -14.72
C ILE A 55 -24.83 0.29 -15.33
N ARG A 56 -24.80 -0.02 -16.62
CA ARG A 56 -25.97 -0.55 -17.34
C ARG A 56 -25.65 -1.73 -18.24
N VAL A 57 -26.69 -2.51 -18.51
CA VAL A 57 -26.69 -3.53 -19.55
C VAL A 57 -26.80 -2.88 -20.93
N ASP A 58 -26.24 -3.50 -21.95
CA ASP A 58 -26.48 -3.12 -23.36
C ASP A 58 -27.98 -3.20 -23.67
N ASN A 59 -28.57 -2.07 -24.04
CA ASN A 59 -29.99 -1.95 -24.40
C ASN A 59 -30.19 -1.52 -25.87
N PHE A 60 -29.22 -1.76 -26.75
CA PHE A 60 -29.27 -1.31 -28.15
C PHE A 60 -28.87 -2.38 -29.17
N THR A 61 -28.12 -3.41 -28.77
CA THR A 61 -27.75 -4.51 -29.66
C THR A 61 -28.88 -5.53 -29.79
N ASP A 62 -29.33 -5.77 -31.02
CA ASP A 62 -30.29 -6.82 -31.38
C ASP A 62 -29.56 -8.15 -31.59
N GLY A 63 -29.89 -9.13 -30.75
CA GLY A 63 -29.31 -10.48 -30.76
C GLY A 63 -30.19 -11.54 -31.43
N SER A 64 -31.28 -11.14 -32.10
CA SER A 64 -32.29 -12.08 -32.63
C SER A 64 -31.76 -13.06 -33.68
N GLU A 65 -30.72 -12.67 -34.43
CA GLU A 65 -30.08 -13.49 -35.47
C GLU A 65 -29.00 -14.45 -34.94
N ASP A 66 -28.64 -14.38 -33.64
CA ASP A 66 -27.62 -15.22 -33.03
C ASP A 66 -28.27 -16.20 -32.01
N PRO A 67 -28.22 -17.52 -32.26
CA PRO A 67 -28.75 -18.51 -31.32
C PRO A 67 -28.05 -18.49 -29.96
N ASP A 68 -26.76 -18.16 -29.92
CA ASP A 68 -25.87 -18.25 -28.75
C ASP A 68 -25.55 -16.86 -28.16
N PHE A 69 -26.39 -15.86 -28.45
CA PHE A 69 -26.19 -14.47 -28.04
C PHE A 69 -26.13 -14.30 -26.51
N GLY A 70 -25.02 -13.74 -26.01
CA GLY A 70 -24.91 -13.17 -24.68
C GLY A 70 -24.90 -11.64 -24.75
N ARG A 71 -25.48 -10.98 -23.73
CA ARG A 71 -25.60 -9.52 -23.73
C ARG A 71 -24.48 -8.87 -22.91
N ASN A 72 -23.96 -7.75 -23.40
CA ASN A 72 -22.88 -7.05 -22.72
C ASN A 72 -23.36 -6.37 -21.43
N SER A 73 -22.57 -6.50 -20.37
CA SER A 73 -22.76 -5.87 -19.06
C SER A 73 -21.40 -5.63 -18.39
N VAL A 74 -21.41 -5.21 -17.13
CA VAL A 74 -20.20 -4.90 -16.35
C VAL A 74 -20.27 -5.53 -14.96
N LYS A 75 -19.13 -6.10 -14.51
CA LYS A 75 -18.89 -6.54 -13.14
C LYS A 75 -17.70 -5.75 -12.59
N LEU A 76 -17.96 -4.93 -11.59
CA LEU A 76 -16.97 -4.09 -10.91
C LEU A 76 -16.61 -4.72 -9.57
N VAL A 77 -15.32 -4.74 -9.25
CA VAL A 77 -14.79 -5.14 -7.93
C VAL A 77 -14.00 -3.98 -7.36
N SER A 78 -14.23 -3.62 -6.09
CA SER A 78 -13.54 -2.49 -5.46
C SER A 78 -12.04 -2.76 -5.36
N LYS A 79 -11.24 -1.69 -5.46
CA LYS A 79 -9.80 -1.76 -5.21
C LYS A 79 -9.51 -1.84 -3.71
N ASP A 80 -10.27 -1.09 -2.91
CA ASP A 80 -10.17 -1.10 -1.46
C ASP A 80 -10.96 -2.27 -0.87
N SER A 81 -10.48 -2.76 0.26
CA SER A 81 -11.11 -3.82 1.04
C SER A 81 -11.60 -3.29 2.39
N TYR A 82 -12.54 -3.99 3.02
CA TYR A 82 -13.03 -3.66 4.36
C TYR A 82 -13.12 -4.89 5.26
N ASP A 83 -13.06 -4.65 6.56
CA ASP A 83 -12.93 -5.68 7.59
C ASP A 83 -14.06 -5.57 8.62
N ILE A 84 -14.07 -6.51 9.57
CA ILE A 84 -14.93 -6.44 10.74
C ILE A 84 -14.76 -5.10 11.48
N GLY A 85 -15.87 -4.53 11.95
CA GLY A 85 -15.95 -3.18 12.50
C GLY A 85 -16.22 -2.09 11.45
N SER A 86 -16.70 -2.45 10.26
CA SER A 86 -17.01 -1.51 9.17
C SER A 86 -18.51 -1.34 8.95
N LEU A 87 -18.91 -0.13 8.57
CA LEU A 87 -20.24 0.22 8.09
C LEU A 87 -20.14 0.63 6.62
N VAL A 88 -20.78 -0.13 5.74
CA VAL A 88 -20.92 0.18 4.31
C VAL A 88 -22.24 0.93 4.11
N VAL A 89 -22.22 2.01 3.34
CA VAL A 89 -23.39 2.82 2.98
C VAL A 89 -23.42 2.97 1.45
N PHE A 90 -24.50 2.49 0.83
CA PHE A 90 -24.73 2.50 -0.60
C PHE A 90 -25.94 3.37 -0.93
N ASP A 91 -25.72 4.51 -1.59
CA ASP A 91 -26.74 5.48 -1.98
C ASP A 91 -26.97 5.44 -3.49
N ALA A 92 -28.18 5.05 -3.90
CA ALA A 92 -28.59 4.95 -5.29
C ALA A 92 -29.98 5.57 -5.50
N ASP A 93 -30.20 6.18 -6.67
CA ASP A 93 -31.53 6.61 -7.10
C ASP A 93 -32.19 5.65 -8.10
N HIS A 94 -31.41 4.75 -8.71
CA HIS A 94 -31.92 3.67 -9.55
C HIS A 94 -31.17 2.36 -9.32
N LEU A 95 -31.89 1.24 -9.26
CA LEU A 95 -31.35 -0.13 -9.25
C LEU A 95 -31.83 -0.86 -10.50
N PRO A 96 -31.06 -1.80 -11.06
CA PRO A 96 -31.46 -2.53 -12.26
C PRO A 96 -32.61 -3.49 -11.95
N TYR A 97 -33.67 -3.44 -12.75
CA TYR A 97 -34.78 -4.39 -12.66
C TYR A 97 -35.34 -4.69 -14.06
N GLY A 98 -36.24 -5.68 -14.13
CA GLY A 98 -36.90 -6.10 -15.35
C GLY A 98 -36.72 -7.59 -15.60
N ASP A 99 -37.54 -8.17 -16.47
CA ASP A 99 -37.49 -9.60 -16.74
C ASP A 99 -36.09 -10.02 -17.22
N SER A 100 -35.62 -11.19 -16.77
CA SER A 100 -34.26 -11.69 -16.98
C SER A 100 -33.15 -10.98 -16.18
N VAL A 101 -33.39 -9.82 -15.56
CA VAL A 101 -32.32 -9.03 -14.91
C VAL A 101 -31.98 -9.61 -13.54
N TRP A 102 -30.70 -9.67 -13.21
CA TRP A 102 -30.21 -10.00 -11.87
C TRP A 102 -29.15 -8.97 -11.47
N GLY A 103 -29.57 -8.00 -10.66
CA GLY A 103 -28.69 -6.97 -10.11
C GLY A 103 -28.20 -7.31 -8.73
N ALA A 104 -26.92 -7.03 -8.45
CA ALA A 104 -26.35 -7.24 -7.13
C ALA A 104 -25.34 -6.15 -6.74
N PHE A 105 -25.38 -5.77 -5.47
CA PHE A 105 -24.32 -5.06 -4.75
C PHE A 105 -24.01 -5.85 -3.46
N TRP A 106 -22.82 -6.41 -3.42
CA TRP A 106 -22.45 -7.46 -2.48
C TRP A 106 -20.95 -7.37 -2.18
N SER A 107 -20.46 -8.29 -1.36
CA SER A 107 -19.03 -8.42 -1.10
C SER A 107 -18.58 -9.86 -1.02
N LEU A 108 -17.31 -10.09 -1.36
CA LEU A 108 -16.68 -11.39 -1.23
C LEU A 108 -15.22 -11.25 -0.79
N ASN A 109 -14.64 -12.35 -0.30
CA ASN A 109 -13.26 -12.43 0.16
C ASN A 109 -12.22 -11.95 -0.89
N ASP A 110 -11.30 -11.08 -0.46
CA ASP A 110 -10.26 -10.49 -1.33
C ASP A 110 -9.26 -11.51 -1.91
N GLU A 111 -8.87 -12.51 -1.09
CA GLU A 111 -7.81 -13.48 -1.35
C GLU A 111 -8.29 -14.70 -2.16
N THR A 112 -9.29 -15.41 -1.66
CA THR A 112 -9.75 -16.69 -2.24
C THR A 112 -10.77 -16.51 -3.34
N LYS A 113 -11.47 -15.36 -3.35
CA LYS A 113 -12.58 -15.05 -4.24
C LYS A 113 -13.69 -16.10 -4.29
N GLN A 114 -13.92 -16.77 -3.15
CA GLN A 114 -14.89 -17.85 -2.97
C GLN A 114 -15.69 -17.67 -1.68
N ASP A 115 -16.86 -18.28 -1.65
CA ASP A 115 -17.84 -18.17 -0.56
C ASP A 115 -17.38 -18.93 0.70
N ASP A 116 -16.33 -19.75 0.62
CA ASP A 116 -15.75 -20.52 1.74
C ASP A 116 -15.25 -19.61 2.90
N GLU A 117 -14.97 -18.34 2.60
CA GLU A 117 -14.52 -17.31 3.54
C GLU A 117 -15.44 -16.08 3.61
N GLY A 118 -16.71 -16.30 3.25
CA GLY A 118 -17.80 -15.37 3.47
C GLY A 118 -18.08 -14.49 2.26
N GLU A 119 -19.36 -14.47 1.87
CA GLU A 119 -19.98 -13.53 0.93
C GLU A 119 -21.19 -12.86 1.62
N ILE A 120 -21.38 -11.57 1.34
CA ILE A 120 -22.38 -10.71 1.97
C ILE A 120 -23.17 -9.97 0.89
N ASP A 121 -24.44 -10.31 0.72
CA ASP A 121 -25.35 -9.66 -0.24
C ASP A 121 -26.12 -8.53 0.43
N ILE A 122 -25.77 -7.29 0.09
CA ILE A 122 -26.36 -6.07 0.65
C ILE A 122 -27.60 -5.66 -0.15
N PHE A 123 -27.50 -5.77 -1.46
CA PHE A 123 -28.61 -5.65 -2.39
C PHE A 123 -28.54 -6.79 -3.40
N GLU A 124 -29.62 -7.54 -3.52
CA GLU A 124 -29.76 -8.61 -4.50
C GLU A 124 -31.22 -8.73 -4.95
N GLY A 125 -31.45 -8.69 -6.26
CA GLY A 125 -32.79 -8.77 -6.82
C GLY A 125 -32.79 -9.39 -8.22
N VAL A 126 -33.85 -10.14 -8.51
CA VAL A 126 -34.05 -10.78 -9.82
C VAL A 126 -35.39 -10.41 -10.44
N ASN A 127 -35.42 -10.38 -11.76
CA ASN A 127 -36.60 -10.07 -12.57
C ASN A 127 -37.27 -8.75 -12.10
N SER A 128 -38.59 -8.73 -12.12
CA SER A 128 -39.43 -7.61 -11.67
C SER A 128 -39.90 -7.79 -10.22
N GLN A 129 -39.09 -8.41 -9.36
CA GLN A 129 -39.41 -8.53 -7.93
C GLN A 129 -39.56 -7.14 -7.28
N LEU A 130 -40.38 -7.08 -6.23
CA LEU A 130 -40.76 -5.82 -5.59
C LEU A 130 -39.93 -5.48 -4.35
N THR A 131 -39.17 -6.42 -3.80
CA THR A 131 -38.45 -6.22 -2.54
C THR A 131 -37.02 -6.75 -2.63
N ASN A 132 -36.11 -6.10 -1.91
CA ASN A 132 -34.71 -6.52 -1.80
C ASN A 132 -34.57 -7.78 -0.95
N ARG A 133 -33.57 -8.60 -1.28
CA ARG A 133 -33.10 -9.70 -0.45
C ARG A 133 -31.67 -9.42 0.04
N VAL A 134 -31.44 -9.65 1.33
CA VAL A 134 -30.09 -9.72 1.90
C VAL A 134 -29.76 -11.16 2.22
N ALA A 135 -28.51 -11.56 2.04
CA ALA A 135 -28.07 -12.95 2.24
C ALA A 135 -26.62 -13.04 2.70
N LEU A 136 -26.29 -14.16 3.32
CA LEU A 136 -24.93 -14.56 3.62
C LEU A 136 -24.65 -15.96 3.07
N HIS A 137 -23.47 -16.12 2.49
CA HIS A 137 -22.96 -17.36 1.93
C HIS A 137 -21.62 -17.69 2.60
N THR A 138 -21.50 -18.91 3.11
CA THR A 138 -20.36 -19.37 3.94
C THR A 138 -20.13 -20.87 3.74
N ARG A 139 -19.05 -21.41 4.31
CA ARG A 139 -18.90 -22.86 4.51
C ARG A 139 -19.80 -23.41 5.63
N GLU A 140 -19.90 -24.74 5.72
CA GLU A 140 -20.68 -25.45 6.75
C GLU A 140 -20.42 -24.91 8.19
N GLY A 141 -21.50 -24.64 8.93
CA GLY A 141 -21.45 -24.30 10.36
C GLY A 141 -21.99 -22.92 10.74
N CYS A 142 -22.27 -22.06 9.78
CA CYS A 142 -22.91 -20.74 9.98
C CYS A 142 -24.42 -20.80 9.68
N THR A 143 -25.24 -20.30 10.62
CA THR A 143 -26.70 -20.30 10.49
C THR A 143 -27.32 -19.01 11.03
N GLN A 144 -28.49 -18.65 10.51
CA GLN A 144 -29.29 -17.57 11.07
C GLN A 144 -29.88 -17.98 12.42
N ALA A 145 -29.49 -17.27 13.47
CA ALA A 145 -29.96 -17.55 14.83
C ALA A 145 -31.44 -17.21 15.00
N ASN A 146 -32.17 -18.05 15.74
CA ASN A 146 -33.55 -17.78 16.14
C ASN A 146 -33.56 -17.09 17.50
N SER A 147 -33.12 -15.83 17.55
CA SER A 147 -33.06 -15.03 18.78
C SER A 147 -34.15 -13.96 18.82
N THR A 148 -34.83 -13.84 19.95
CA THR A 148 -35.80 -12.76 20.23
C THR A 148 -35.13 -11.48 20.73
N ASP A 149 -33.85 -11.54 21.07
CA ASP A 149 -33.13 -10.42 21.69
C ASP A 149 -32.63 -9.40 20.65
N ASN A 150 -32.70 -9.76 19.38
CA ASN A 150 -32.11 -9.06 18.24
C ASN A 150 -33.17 -8.85 17.13
N PRO A 151 -34.17 -7.98 17.36
CA PRO A 151 -35.30 -7.81 16.44
C PRO A 151 -34.87 -7.18 15.11
N PHE A 152 -35.49 -7.62 14.03
CA PHE A 152 -35.38 -7.06 12.68
C PHE A 152 -36.72 -7.17 11.95
N THR A 153 -36.91 -6.31 10.96
CA THR A 153 -38.23 -6.13 10.31
C THR A 153 -38.52 -7.11 9.17
N GLY A 154 -37.47 -7.66 8.54
CA GLY A 154 -37.56 -8.54 7.38
C GLY A 154 -38.21 -9.91 7.65
N GLN A 155 -38.36 -10.70 6.59
CA GLN A 155 -38.86 -12.07 6.64
C GLN A 155 -37.73 -13.06 6.34
N VAL A 156 -37.42 -13.95 7.28
CA VAL A 156 -36.44 -15.02 7.05
C VAL A 156 -36.96 -16.00 5.99
N ILE A 157 -36.17 -16.23 4.95
CA ILE A 157 -36.47 -17.17 3.86
C ILE A 157 -35.68 -18.46 4.02
N SER A 158 -34.38 -18.35 4.34
CA SER A 158 -33.49 -19.48 4.58
C SER A 158 -32.62 -19.20 5.80
N THR A 159 -32.38 -20.23 6.61
CA THR A 159 -31.57 -20.11 7.84
C THR A 159 -30.18 -20.70 7.72
N ASN A 160 -29.88 -21.51 6.70
CA ASN A 160 -28.57 -22.14 6.55
C ASN A 160 -27.70 -21.32 5.61
N CYS A 161 -26.56 -20.83 6.08
CA CYS A 161 -25.66 -19.98 5.32
C CYS A 161 -24.67 -20.80 4.46
N ASP A 162 -24.66 -22.13 4.60
CA ASP A 162 -23.80 -23.01 3.80
C ASP A 162 -24.27 -23.06 2.34
N TYR A 163 -23.49 -22.48 1.43
CA TYR A 163 -23.82 -22.44 0.01
C TYR A 163 -23.92 -23.83 -0.64
N LYS A 164 -23.22 -24.84 -0.09
CA LYS A 164 -23.27 -26.22 -0.59
C LYS A 164 -24.51 -26.98 -0.11
N ALA A 165 -25.14 -26.54 0.98
CA ALA A 165 -26.21 -27.29 1.65
C ALA A 165 -27.61 -27.01 1.10
N ASN A 166 -27.84 -25.86 0.47
CA ASN A 166 -29.18 -25.43 0.03
C ASN A 166 -29.23 -24.93 -1.42
N GLY A 167 -28.34 -25.44 -2.29
CA GLY A 167 -28.33 -25.06 -3.70
C GLY A 167 -27.90 -23.61 -3.92
N ASN A 168 -26.92 -23.13 -3.12
CA ASN A 168 -26.43 -21.76 -3.10
C ASN A 168 -27.50 -20.70 -2.80
N GLN A 169 -28.51 -21.03 -1.98
CA GLN A 169 -29.48 -20.03 -1.53
C GLN A 169 -28.93 -19.17 -0.38
N GLY A 170 -27.93 -19.68 0.35
CA GLY A 170 -27.41 -19.03 1.55
C GLY A 170 -28.49 -18.86 2.63
N CYS A 171 -28.18 -18.11 3.68
CA CYS A 171 -29.18 -17.72 4.67
C CYS A 171 -29.67 -16.32 4.33
N SER A 172 -30.96 -16.18 4.04
CA SER A 172 -31.51 -14.98 3.41
C SER A 172 -32.71 -14.41 4.16
N ILE A 173 -32.79 -13.08 4.17
CA ILE A 173 -33.88 -12.30 4.76
C ILE A 173 -34.43 -11.36 3.67
N GLN A 174 -35.73 -11.48 3.41
CA GLN A 174 -36.44 -10.67 2.43
C GLN A 174 -37.01 -9.41 3.09
N SER A 175 -36.86 -8.26 2.43
CA SER A 175 -37.56 -7.04 2.82
C SER A 175 -39.07 -7.16 2.64
N LYS A 176 -39.81 -6.53 3.55
CA LYS A 176 -41.27 -6.36 3.46
C LYS A 176 -41.65 -5.00 2.85
N ASP A 177 -40.68 -4.11 2.65
CA ASP A 177 -40.89 -2.80 2.06
C ASP A 177 -40.73 -2.88 0.54
N GLU A 178 -41.82 -2.66 -0.20
CA GLU A 178 -41.82 -2.65 -1.66
C GLU A 178 -41.09 -1.45 -2.27
N ASN A 179 -40.67 -0.46 -1.46
CA ASN A 179 -39.79 0.61 -1.93
C ASN A 179 -38.31 0.17 -1.97
N SER A 180 -37.99 -1.03 -1.47
CA SER A 180 -36.60 -1.51 -1.36
C SER A 180 -36.02 -2.06 -2.66
N TYR A 181 -36.83 -2.31 -3.70
CA TYR A 181 -36.34 -2.77 -5.00
C TYR A 181 -37.34 -2.49 -6.13
N GLY A 182 -36.91 -2.69 -7.37
CA GLY A 182 -37.74 -2.63 -8.57
C GLY A 182 -38.19 -1.21 -8.93
N GLU A 183 -39.23 -1.14 -9.76
CA GLU A 183 -39.83 0.11 -10.25
C GLU A 183 -40.16 1.08 -9.11
N LYS A 184 -40.68 0.58 -7.99
CA LYS A 184 -41.04 1.40 -6.83
C LYS A 184 -39.85 2.03 -6.12
N PHE A 185 -38.68 1.40 -6.12
CA PHE A 185 -37.46 2.04 -5.61
C PHE A 185 -37.14 3.27 -6.47
N SER A 186 -37.09 3.08 -7.79
CA SER A 186 -36.75 4.13 -8.76
C SER A 186 -37.76 5.28 -8.77
N ASP A 187 -39.06 4.99 -8.77
CA ASP A 187 -40.15 5.97 -8.77
C ASP A 187 -40.14 6.89 -7.54
N ASN A 188 -39.64 6.39 -6.41
CA ASN A 188 -39.55 7.15 -5.16
C ASN A 188 -38.19 7.87 -4.98
N GLY A 189 -37.37 7.98 -6.03
CA GLY A 189 -36.05 8.62 -5.99
C GLY A 189 -34.98 7.78 -5.28
N GLY A 190 -35.20 6.47 -5.22
CA GLY A 190 -34.34 5.47 -4.64
C GLY A 190 -34.21 5.54 -3.11
N GLY A 191 -33.00 5.27 -2.63
CA GLY A 191 -32.76 5.11 -1.20
C GLY A 191 -31.33 4.76 -0.86
N VAL A 192 -31.12 4.43 0.41
CA VAL A 192 -29.82 4.09 0.97
C VAL A 192 -29.89 2.72 1.62
N PHE A 193 -28.97 1.85 1.23
CA PHE A 193 -28.69 0.59 1.93
C PHE A 193 -27.50 0.82 2.85
N ALA A 194 -27.58 0.28 4.07
CA ALA A 194 -26.47 0.29 5.00
C ALA A 194 -26.23 -1.10 5.57
N MET A 195 -24.97 -1.50 5.69
CA MET A 195 -24.58 -2.78 6.26
C MET A 195 -23.48 -2.56 7.31
N LEU A 196 -23.76 -2.94 8.55
CA LEU A 196 -22.78 -2.93 9.64
C LEU A 196 -22.29 -4.36 9.86
N TRP A 197 -20.98 -4.55 9.78
CA TRP A 197 -20.32 -5.80 10.15
C TRP A 197 -19.43 -5.56 11.38
N ASN A 198 -19.71 -6.25 12.49
CA ASN A 198 -18.91 -6.18 13.71
C ASN A 198 -18.86 -7.56 14.40
N HIS A 199 -18.33 -7.63 15.62
CA HIS A 199 -18.21 -8.89 16.37
C HIS A 199 -19.55 -9.45 16.87
N ASP A 200 -20.58 -8.62 17.00
CA ASP A 200 -21.91 -9.04 17.42
C ASP A 200 -22.70 -9.65 16.26
N GLY A 201 -22.41 -9.22 15.02
CA GLY A 201 -22.94 -9.83 13.81
C GLY A 201 -22.92 -8.92 12.59
N ILE A 202 -23.76 -9.24 11.61
CA ILE A 202 -23.97 -8.43 10.39
C ILE A 202 -25.42 -7.94 10.35
N GLN A 203 -25.58 -6.62 10.31
CA GLN A 203 -26.88 -5.95 10.30
C GLN A 203 -27.07 -5.17 9.01
N PHE A 204 -28.29 -5.18 8.48
CA PHE A 204 -28.67 -4.51 7.25
C PHE A 204 -29.80 -3.53 7.49
N TRP A 205 -29.77 -2.38 6.82
CA TRP A 205 -30.85 -1.40 6.79
C TRP A 205 -31.14 -0.97 5.37
N PHE A 206 -32.39 -0.60 5.13
CA PHE A 206 -32.83 0.12 3.95
C PHE A 206 -33.60 1.35 4.40
N PHE A 207 -33.28 2.50 3.80
CA PHE A 207 -33.98 3.76 4.01
C PHE A 207 -34.47 4.28 2.66
N GLY A 208 -35.79 4.45 2.51
CA GLY A 208 -36.34 5.19 1.37
C GLY A 208 -35.79 6.62 1.35
N ARG A 209 -35.76 7.26 0.18
CA ARG A 209 -35.10 8.57 -0.02
C ARG A 209 -35.47 9.63 1.03
N ASP A 210 -36.74 9.72 1.40
CA ASP A 210 -37.24 10.70 2.39
C ASP A 210 -37.01 10.31 3.85
N GLN A 211 -36.49 9.10 4.09
CA GLN A 211 -36.24 8.52 5.41
C GLN A 211 -34.75 8.30 5.69
N VAL A 212 -33.86 8.76 4.80
CA VAL A 212 -32.41 8.65 5.02
C VAL A 212 -32.03 9.38 6.31
N PRO A 213 -31.40 8.70 7.28
CA PRO A 213 -31.02 9.31 8.55
C PRO A 213 -30.09 10.51 8.38
N ASP A 214 -30.28 11.52 9.24
CA ASP A 214 -29.47 12.74 9.23
C ASP A 214 -27.97 12.41 9.34
N SER A 215 -27.59 11.40 10.13
CA SER A 215 -26.18 11.01 10.31
C SER A 215 -25.50 10.62 8.99
N ILE A 216 -26.21 9.95 8.08
CA ILE A 216 -25.70 9.61 6.74
C ILE A 216 -25.57 10.89 5.89
N THR A 217 -26.59 11.74 5.87
CA THR A 217 -26.57 12.97 5.04
C THR A 217 -25.52 13.98 5.50
N GLU A 218 -25.19 14.00 6.79
CA GLU A 218 -24.15 14.82 7.40
C GLU A 218 -22.73 14.25 7.18
N GLY A 219 -22.60 13.04 6.60
CA GLY A 219 -21.33 12.35 6.42
C GLY A 219 -20.70 11.83 7.73
N GLN A 220 -21.52 11.58 8.74
CA GLN A 220 -21.15 11.11 10.08
C GLN A 220 -22.01 9.91 10.47
N ALA A 221 -22.12 8.92 9.56
CA ALA A 221 -23.02 7.78 9.71
C ALA A 221 -22.78 7.07 11.05
N ASP A 222 -23.86 6.93 11.83
CA ASP A 222 -23.83 6.31 13.15
C ASP A 222 -25.13 5.52 13.38
N PRO A 223 -25.09 4.19 13.27
CA PRO A 223 -26.28 3.35 13.44
C PRO A 223 -26.94 3.50 14.81
N THR A 224 -26.16 3.85 15.85
CA THR A 224 -26.68 4.00 17.22
C THR A 224 -27.46 5.30 17.42
N ARG A 225 -27.29 6.27 16.52
CA ARG A 225 -27.91 7.59 16.60
C ARG A 225 -29.34 7.58 16.06
N ASP A 226 -29.50 7.09 14.82
CA ASP A 226 -30.73 7.34 14.04
C ASP A 226 -31.10 6.27 13.01
N PHE A 227 -30.47 5.09 12.98
CA PHE A 227 -30.83 4.04 12.00
C PHE A 227 -32.06 3.21 12.41
N GLY A 228 -32.33 3.10 13.72
CA GLY A 228 -33.45 2.30 14.23
C GLY A 228 -33.29 0.79 13.98
N GLU A 229 -34.41 0.09 13.92
CA GLU A 229 -34.45 -1.37 13.78
C GLU A 229 -33.97 -1.83 12.39
N PRO A 230 -33.05 -2.79 12.29
CA PRO A 230 -32.55 -3.27 11.00
C PRO A 230 -33.60 -4.01 10.18
N LEU A 231 -33.38 -4.02 8.86
CA LEU A 231 -34.06 -4.90 7.91
C LEU A 231 -33.73 -6.37 8.20
N GLY A 232 -32.47 -6.69 8.45
CA GLY A 232 -32.01 -8.04 8.75
C GLY A 232 -30.83 -8.02 9.72
N TYR A 233 -30.74 -9.03 10.57
CA TYR A 233 -29.61 -9.16 11.49
C TYR A 233 -29.21 -10.62 11.63
N TYR A 234 -27.97 -10.92 11.23
CA TYR A 234 -27.31 -12.20 11.44
C TYR A 234 -26.42 -12.11 12.67
N SER A 235 -26.82 -12.80 13.75
CA SER A 235 -26.15 -12.77 15.05
C SER A 235 -24.93 -13.69 15.09
N SER A 236 -23.89 -13.28 15.83
CA SER A 236 -22.70 -14.09 16.08
C SER A 236 -22.98 -15.37 16.88
N GLU A 237 -24.15 -15.49 17.52
CA GLU A 237 -24.61 -16.71 18.20
C GLU A 237 -24.82 -17.88 17.24
N GLY A 238 -25.30 -17.60 16.03
CA GLY A 238 -25.55 -18.61 14.99
C GLY A 238 -24.42 -18.71 13.95
N CYS A 239 -23.58 -17.67 13.87
CA CYS A 239 -22.52 -17.57 12.87
C CYS A 239 -21.35 -16.70 13.35
N ASN A 240 -20.21 -17.30 13.67
CA ASN A 240 -19.06 -16.54 14.18
C ASN A 240 -18.42 -15.63 13.11
N MET A 241 -18.57 -14.32 13.28
CA MET A 241 -18.14 -13.33 12.28
C MET A 241 -16.65 -13.33 11.96
N THR A 242 -15.78 -13.69 12.91
CA THR A 242 -14.33 -13.72 12.70
C THR A 242 -13.86 -15.03 12.04
N GLU A 243 -14.66 -16.09 12.19
CA GLU A 243 -14.35 -17.42 11.68
C GLU A 243 -14.77 -17.58 10.22
N TYR A 244 -15.98 -17.13 9.89
CA TYR A 244 -16.62 -17.36 8.59
C TYR A 244 -16.39 -16.22 7.60
N PHE A 245 -16.12 -14.99 8.06
CA PHE A 245 -15.89 -13.84 7.19
C PHE A 245 -14.47 -13.31 7.39
N LYS A 246 -13.75 -13.16 6.28
CA LYS A 246 -12.45 -12.47 6.22
C LYS A 246 -12.59 -11.16 5.46
N THR A 247 -11.50 -10.42 5.30
CA THR A 247 -11.44 -9.15 4.56
C THR A 247 -12.18 -9.22 3.22
N GLN A 248 -13.12 -8.30 3.02
CA GLN A 248 -14.08 -8.31 1.93
C GLN A 248 -13.79 -7.20 0.91
N LYS A 249 -14.04 -7.47 -0.37
CA LYS A 249 -14.14 -6.47 -1.45
C LYS A 249 -15.57 -6.32 -1.91
N LEU A 250 -15.97 -5.08 -2.19
CA LEU A 250 -17.29 -4.77 -2.73
C LEU A 250 -17.36 -5.15 -4.20
N VAL A 251 -18.53 -5.62 -4.63
CA VAL A 251 -18.82 -6.01 -6.00
C VAL A 251 -20.14 -5.41 -6.44
N ILE A 252 -20.16 -4.85 -7.65
CA ILE A 252 -21.37 -4.38 -8.33
C ILE A 252 -21.45 -5.09 -9.67
N ASN A 253 -22.56 -5.79 -9.95
CA ASN A 253 -22.78 -6.37 -11.27
C ASN A 253 -24.25 -6.46 -11.64
N ILE A 254 -24.48 -6.62 -12.95
CA ILE A 254 -25.77 -7.01 -13.51
C ILE A 254 -25.53 -8.24 -14.37
N THR A 255 -25.96 -9.41 -13.89
CA THR A 255 -26.02 -10.64 -14.69
C THR A 255 -27.44 -10.82 -15.25
N LEU A 256 -27.62 -11.76 -16.18
CA LEU A 256 -28.89 -12.01 -16.82
C LEU A 256 -29.23 -13.49 -16.80
N CYS A 257 -30.48 -13.83 -16.47
CA CYS A 257 -30.95 -15.20 -16.30
C CYS A 257 -30.13 -15.96 -15.24
N GLY A 258 -29.30 -16.91 -15.66
CA GLY A 258 -28.52 -17.73 -14.75
C GLY A 258 -29.36 -18.60 -13.82
N LEU A 259 -28.69 -19.13 -12.80
CA LEU A 259 -29.25 -20.12 -11.88
C LEU A 259 -30.41 -19.58 -11.02
N TRP A 260 -30.55 -18.26 -10.87
CA TRP A 260 -31.61 -17.69 -10.06
C TRP A 260 -32.67 -16.94 -10.89
N ALA A 261 -32.34 -15.84 -11.57
CA ALA A 261 -33.34 -15.09 -12.34
C ALA A 261 -33.97 -15.92 -13.45
N GLY A 262 -33.18 -16.79 -14.09
CA GLY A 262 -33.65 -17.69 -15.13
C GLY A 262 -34.62 -18.75 -14.61
N GLU A 263 -34.31 -19.36 -13.45
CA GLU A 263 -35.20 -20.33 -12.83
C GLU A 263 -36.51 -19.70 -12.37
N GLU A 264 -36.45 -18.54 -11.71
CA GLU A 264 -37.66 -17.83 -11.25
C GLU A 264 -38.53 -17.37 -12.42
N TYR A 265 -37.93 -16.81 -13.49
CA TYR A 265 -38.68 -16.37 -14.66
C TYR A 265 -39.42 -17.52 -15.34
N ASN A 266 -38.72 -18.65 -15.54
CA ASN A 266 -39.28 -19.81 -16.23
C ASN A 266 -40.34 -20.54 -15.38
N LYS A 267 -40.36 -20.37 -14.05
CA LYS A 267 -41.44 -20.90 -13.19
C LYS A 267 -42.76 -20.16 -13.40
N GLU A 268 -42.70 -18.86 -13.69
CA GLU A 268 -43.88 -18.01 -13.86
C GLU A 268 -44.33 -17.91 -15.33
N ASN A 269 -43.47 -18.28 -16.29
CA ASN A 269 -43.73 -18.17 -17.72
C ASN A 269 -43.47 -19.47 -18.50
N ASP A 270 -44.54 -20.13 -18.96
CA ASP A 270 -44.48 -21.42 -19.66
C ASP A 270 -44.26 -21.31 -21.20
N THR A 271 -44.18 -20.11 -21.76
CA THR A 271 -44.25 -19.90 -23.23
C THR A 271 -42.97 -19.35 -23.86
N ARG A 272 -42.06 -18.76 -23.06
CA ARG A 272 -40.81 -18.16 -23.51
C ARG A 272 -39.73 -18.41 -22.46
N MET A 273 -38.55 -18.82 -22.89
CA MET A 273 -37.43 -19.04 -21.98
C MET A 273 -36.75 -17.71 -21.65
N CYS A 274 -36.17 -17.60 -20.46
CA CYS A 274 -35.40 -16.41 -20.06
C CYS A 274 -34.34 -16.00 -21.10
N THR A 275 -33.62 -16.96 -21.68
CA THR A 275 -32.59 -16.71 -22.70
C THR A 275 -33.13 -16.09 -23.98
N ASP A 276 -34.43 -16.26 -24.28
CA ASP A 276 -35.07 -15.63 -25.43
C ASP A 276 -35.28 -14.13 -25.22
N LEU A 277 -35.33 -13.65 -23.97
CA LEU A 277 -35.42 -12.23 -23.63
C LEU A 277 -34.08 -11.52 -23.86
N VAL A 278 -32.97 -12.21 -23.62
CA VAL A 278 -31.61 -11.68 -23.74
C VAL A 278 -31.29 -11.14 -25.13
N LYS A 279 -32.01 -11.59 -26.15
CA LYS A 279 -31.82 -11.13 -27.54
C LYS A 279 -32.46 -9.78 -27.82
N ASP A 280 -33.47 -9.39 -27.04
CA ASP A 280 -34.23 -8.17 -27.23
C ASP A 280 -33.61 -6.99 -26.45
N PRO A 281 -33.06 -5.96 -27.12
CA PRO A 281 -32.43 -4.84 -26.43
C PRO A 281 -33.42 -3.99 -25.63
N GLU A 282 -34.69 -3.89 -26.04
CA GLU A 282 -35.67 -3.01 -25.37
C GLU A 282 -36.03 -3.50 -23.96
N ASN A 283 -35.80 -4.79 -23.67
CA ASN A 283 -35.99 -5.38 -22.35
C ASN A 283 -35.05 -4.80 -21.27
N TYR A 284 -33.98 -4.11 -21.66
CA TYR A 284 -32.90 -3.69 -20.76
C TYR A 284 -32.82 -2.18 -20.54
N ASN A 285 -33.90 -1.43 -20.85
CA ASN A 285 -33.94 0.02 -20.63
C ASN A 285 -33.82 0.41 -19.15
N ASP A 286 -34.41 -0.38 -18.25
CA ASP A 286 -34.37 -0.17 -16.80
C ASP A 286 -33.33 -1.06 -16.11
N ALA A 287 -32.48 -1.74 -16.88
CA ALA A 287 -31.41 -2.61 -16.37
C ALA A 287 -30.13 -1.80 -16.10
N TYR A 288 -30.21 -0.82 -15.20
CA TYR A 288 -29.06 -0.01 -14.80
C TYR A 288 -29.05 0.40 -13.33
N PHE A 289 -27.86 0.54 -12.77
CA PHE A 289 -27.62 1.28 -11.54
C PHE A 289 -27.41 2.76 -11.86
N SER A 290 -27.96 3.62 -11.01
CA SER A 290 -27.55 5.03 -10.89
C SER A 290 -27.17 5.31 -9.44
N ILE A 291 -25.87 5.45 -9.20
CA ILE A 291 -25.26 5.43 -7.87
C ILE A 291 -24.74 6.83 -7.54
N LYS A 292 -25.19 7.38 -6.42
CA LYS A 292 -24.71 8.66 -5.89
C LYS A 292 -23.37 8.49 -5.18
N SER A 293 -23.31 7.52 -4.26
CA SER A 293 -22.07 7.21 -3.56
C SER A 293 -22.07 5.81 -2.94
N VAL A 294 -20.86 5.27 -2.77
CA VAL A 294 -20.60 4.13 -1.89
C VAL A 294 -19.58 4.60 -0.85
N LYS A 295 -19.91 4.51 0.44
CA LYS A 295 -19.05 5.00 1.54
C LYS A 295 -18.83 3.90 2.56
N VAL A 296 -17.60 3.73 3.01
CA VAL A 296 -17.26 2.80 4.07
C VAL A 296 -16.73 3.58 5.27
N TYR A 297 -17.31 3.34 6.44
CA TYR A 297 -16.91 3.91 7.71
C TYR A 297 -16.33 2.81 8.61
N LYS A 298 -15.38 3.13 9.48
CA LYS A 298 -14.83 2.19 10.47
C LYS A 298 -15.18 2.64 11.90
N MET A 299 -15.41 1.67 12.79
CA MET A 299 -15.60 1.92 14.22
C MET A 299 -14.32 2.49 14.83
N GLU A 300 -14.46 3.56 15.61
CA GLU A 300 -13.36 4.08 16.43
C GLU A 300 -13.26 3.22 17.68
N ALA A 301 -12.05 2.74 18.02
CA ALA A 301 -11.84 1.92 19.21
C ALA A 301 -12.24 2.68 20.49
N GLN A 302 -13.26 2.20 21.21
CA GLN A 302 -13.68 2.80 22.48
C GLN A 302 -12.71 2.40 23.61
N ASN A 303 -12.00 3.39 24.17
CA ASN A 303 -11.25 3.28 25.41
C ASN A 303 -12.20 3.18 26.62
N VAL A 304 -12.43 1.97 27.15
CA VAL A 304 -13.16 1.79 28.43
C VAL A 304 -12.19 1.99 29.60
N GLY A 305 -12.25 3.18 30.21
CA GLY A 305 -12.12 3.39 31.65
C GLY A 305 -10.75 3.20 32.34
N ALA A 306 -9.90 4.24 32.27
CA ALA A 306 -9.25 4.77 33.46
C ALA A 306 -9.53 6.27 33.57
N SER A 307 -9.88 6.71 34.78
CA SER A 307 -10.61 7.94 35.08
C SER A 307 -9.95 9.26 34.68
N SER A 308 -10.79 10.11 34.09
CA SER A 308 -10.73 11.58 34.06
C SER A 308 -9.48 12.25 33.50
N GLU A 309 -9.39 12.34 32.17
CA GLU A 309 -8.67 13.44 31.50
C GLU A 309 -9.60 14.21 30.55
N LYS A 310 -9.55 15.53 30.66
CA LYS A 310 -10.20 16.49 29.77
C LYS A 310 -9.53 16.43 28.38
N LYS A 311 -10.35 16.43 27.32
CA LYS A 311 -10.06 16.81 25.92
C LYS A 311 -8.59 16.66 25.49
N ILE A 312 -8.28 15.60 24.75
CA ILE A 312 -7.06 15.54 23.93
C ILE A 312 -7.42 15.11 22.50
N LYS A 313 -7.13 16.00 21.54
CA LYS A 313 -7.07 15.76 20.11
C LYS A 313 -6.08 14.64 19.83
N ILE A 314 -6.42 13.67 18.98
CA ILE A 314 -5.44 12.74 18.44
C ILE A 314 -4.73 13.46 17.28
N ASP A 315 -3.76 14.32 17.65
CA ASP A 315 -2.55 14.47 16.85
C ASP A 315 -1.89 13.08 16.81
N LYS A 316 -1.57 12.57 15.61
CA LYS A 316 -0.60 11.47 15.47
C LYS A 316 0.62 11.85 16.31
N MET A 317 0.88 11.15 17.41
CA MET A 317 1.99 11.46 18.32
C MET A 317 3.31 10.98 17.71
N LEU A 318 3.74 11.72 16.69
CA LEU A 318 5.12 12.11 16.46
C LEU A 318 5.70 12.62 17.79
N PHE A 319 6.60 11.87 18.41
CA PHE A 319 7.44 12.46 19.46
C PHE A 319 8.69 13.08 18.82
N SER A 320 8.70 14.40 18.89
CA SER A 320 9.78 15.30 18.53
C SER A 320 9.89 16.16 19.80
N ILE A 321 10.86 15.88 20.68
CA ILE A 321 10.92 16.44 22.04
C ILE A 321 11.77 17.72 21.99
N PRO A 322 11.26 18.88 22.45
CA PRO A 322 12.03 20.12 22.42
C PRO A 322 13.19 20.10 23.43
N PHE A 323 14.34 20.63 22.98
CA PHE A 323 15.49 20.98 23.80
C PHE A 323 15.11 22.11 24.77
N ILE A 324 15.35 21.93 26.08
CA ILE A 324 15.33 23.02 27.05
C ILE A 324 16.78 23.45 27.28
N ASP A 325 17.08 24.69 26.90
CA ASP A 325 18.27 25.42 27.33
C ASP A 325 18.26 25.54 28.87
N SER A 326 19.24 24.93 29.53
CA SER A 326 19.61 25.33 30.89
C SER A 326 21.12 25.45 30.98
N ASN A 327 21.60 26.70 30.94
CA ASN A 327 22.90 27.09 31.45
C ASN A 327 23.13 26.45 32.82
N PHE A 328 24.03 25.48 32.93
CA PHE A 328 24.63 25.11 34.21
C PHE A 328 26.10 24.78 34.05
N ASP A 329 26.88 25.50 34.84
CA ASP A 329 28.32 25.56 34.84
C ASP A 329 28.96 24.24 35.28
N CYS A 330 30.16 24.01 34.77
CA CYS A 330 30.86 22.74 34.71
C CYS A 330 31.45 22.26 36.05
N HIS A 331 31.34 20.95 36.33
CA HIS A 331 32.39 20.22 37.06
C HIS A 331 32.57 18.79 36.51
N HIS A 332 33.64 18.65 35.72
CA HIS A 332 34.51 17.49 35.54
C HIS A 332 33.86 16.10 35.32
N HIS A 333 33.72 15.72 34.05
CA HIS A 333 34.30 14.49 33.46
C HIS A 333 34.26 14.61 31.93
N LYS A 334 35.43 14.57 31.28
CA LYS A 334 35.59 14.55 29.82
C LYS A 334 35.22 13.16 29.28
N THR A 335 34.20 13.06 28.42
CA THR A 335 33.97 11.88 27.57
C THR A 335 33.61 12.37 26.16
N MET A 336 34.47 12.07 25.19
CA MET A 336 34.38 12.48 23.78
C MET A 336 33.62 11.40 22.98
N ASP A 337 32.29 11.45 22.95
CA ASP A 337 31.43 11.10 21.79
C ASP A 337 29.98 10.81 22.23
N ASN A 338 29.16 11.87 22.33
CA ASN A 338 27.79 11.81 22.86
C ASN A 338 26.75 11.53 21.76
N TRP A 339 26.68 10.30 21.24
CA TRP A 339 25.52 9.85 20.47
C TRP A 339 24.29 9.73 21.38
N ARG A 340 23.15 10.24 20.92
CA ARG A 340 21.89 10.23 21.68
C ARG A 340 20.74 9.82 20.80
N PHE A 341 19.81 9.07 21.39
CA PHE A 341 18.52 8.80 20.80
C PHE A 341 17.74 10.11 20.58
N ALA A 342 17.38 10.39 19.33
CA ALA A 342 16.64 11.57 18.92
C ALA A 342 15.14 11.27 18.86
N GLN A 343 14.74 10.37 17.96
CA GLN A 343 13.33 10.07 17.65
C GLN A 343 13.13 8.61 17.27
N CYS A 344 11.89 8.13 17.34
CA CYS A 344 11.47 6.85 16.79
C CYS A 344 10.09 7.00 16.15
N PHE A 345 9.89 6.33 15.02
CA PHE A 345 8.60 6.14 14.38
C PHE A 345 8.27 4.64 14.36
N GLY A 346 6.99 4.27 14.42
CA GLY A 346 6.53 2.87 14.46
C GLY A 346 5.75 2.52 15.72
N ASP A 347 5.30 1.27 15.80
CA ASP A 347 4.42 0.80 16.88
C ASP A 347 5.19 0.42 18.17
N LYS A 348 4.52 0.62 19.30
CA LYS A 348 5.00 0.27 20.64
C LYS A 348 4.72 -1.18 21.02
N GLY A 349 3.78 -1.86 20.36
CA GLY A 349 3.42 -3.28 20.58
C GLY A 349 4.60 -4.24 20.38
N ASP A 350 4.63 -5.38 21.08
CA ASP A 350 5.78 -6.30 21.10
C ASP A 350 6.14 -6.84 19.70
N VAL A 351 7.38 -7.28 19.50
CA VAL A 351 7.89 -7.69 18.17
C VAL A 351 7.03 -8.79 17.53
N GLU A 352 6.36 -9.61 18.35
CA GLU A 352 5.48 -10.70 17.92
C GLU A 352 4.11 -10.22 17.37
N GLU A 353 3.72 -8.97 17.61
CA GLU A 353 2.48 -8.38 17.09
C GLU A 353 2.70 -7.57 15.79
N VAL A 354 3.93 -7.53 15.28
CA VAL A 354 4.28 -6.76 14.08
C VAL A 354 3.88 -7.54 12.83
N THR A 355 3.05 -6.93 11.97
CA THR A 355 2.72 -7.53 10.67
C THR A 355 3.95 -7.55 9.77
N GLU A 356 4.11 -8.61 8.97
CA GLU A 356 5.26 -8.75 8.09
C GLU A 356 5.33 -7.61 7.05
N ALA A 357 4.17 -7.15 6.56
CA ALA A 357 4.06 -6.04 5.61
C ALA A 357 4.61 -4.71 6.16
N ASP A 358 4.56 -4.48 7.48
CA ASP A 358 5.04 -3.24 8.11
C ASP A 358 6.56 -3.25 8.38
N ILE A 359 7.27 -4.34 8.10
CA ILE A 359 8.71 -4.43 8.34
C ILE A 359 9.46 -3.55 7.32
N ILE A 360 10.26 -2.63 7.83
CA ILE A 360 11.10 -1.72 7.04
C ILE A 360 12.19 -2.54 6.35
N SER A 361 12.25 -2.42 5.02
CA SER A 361 13.17 -3.14 4.14
C SER A 361 14.21 -2.24 3.47
N THR A 362 14.09 -0.91 3.59
CA THR A 362 15.12 0.03 3.12
C THR A 362 14.93 1.40 3.76
N VAL A 363 16.04 2.12 3.98
CA VAL A 363 16.07 3.47 4.58
C VAL A 363 17.09 4.31 3.83
N GLU A 364 16.71 5.49 3.34
CA GLU A 364 17.61 6.34 2.55
C GLU A 364 17.33 7.84 2.77
N PHE A 365 18.35 8.59 3.21
CA PHE A 365 18.34 10.05 3.20
C PHE A 365 18.48 10.59 1.77
N ASP A 366 17.84 11.73 1.51
CA ASP A 366 18.11 12.49 0.30
C ASP A 366 19.49 13.15 0.33
N GLN A 367 19.92 13.70 -0.80
CA GLN A 367 21.26 14.30 -0.94
C GLN A 367 21.46 15.54 -0.05
N THR A 368 20.39 16.23 0.32
CA THR A 368 20.44 17.40 1.21
C THR A 368 20.41 16.99 2.69
N GLY A 369 19.73 15.88 2.99
CA GLY A 369 19.39 15.41 4.32
C GLY A 369 18.08 16.02 4.83
N ASP A 370 17.40 16.88 4.08
CA ASP A 370 16.11 17.44 4.49
C ASP A 370 14.96 16.43 4.38
N TYR A 371 15.13 15.36 3.60
CA TYR A 371 14.14 14.30 3.45
C TYR A 371 14.73 12.92 3.74
N LEU A 372 13.90 12.06 4.30
CA LEU A 372 14.22 10.67 4.61
C LEU A 372 13.10 9.78 4.07
N ALA A 373 13.46 8.74 3.34
CA ALA A 373 12.52 7.75 2.83
C ALA A 373 12.72 6.40 3.52
N THR A 374 11.62 5.70 3.78
CA THR A 374 11.62 4.29 4.13
C THR A 374 10.73 3.52 3.17
N GLY A 375 11.15 2.30 2.83
CA GLY A 375 10.32 1.31 2.15
C GLY A 375 10.08 0.12 3.07
N ASP A 376 8.94 -0.54 2.90
CA ASP A 376 8.59 -1.74 3.68
C ASP A 376 8.34 -2.97 2.79
N LYS A 377 8.13 -4.11 3.45
CA LYS A 377 7.78 -5.38 2.82
C LYS A 377 6.41 -5.34 2.13
N GLY A 378 5.48 -4.53 2.62
CA GLY A 378 4.15 -4.35 2.02
C GLY A 378 4.11 -3.38 0.83
N GLY A 379 5.26 -2.99 0.28
CA GLY A 379 5.34 -2.19 -0.94
C GLY A 379 5.05 -0.70 -0.78
N ARG A 380 4.97 -0.18 0.44
CA ARG A 380 4.71 1.24 0.73
C ARG A 380 6.03 2.01 0.82
N VAL A 381 5.98 3.28 0.44
CA VAL A 381 7.06 4.25 0.65
C VAL A 381 6.55 5.36 1.55
N VAL A 382 7.25 5.57 2.67
CA VAL A 382 6.95 6.63 3.65
C VAL A 382 8.06 7.66 3.62
N LEU A 383 7.68 8.92 3.45
CA LEU A 383 8.59 10.06 3.41
C LEU A 383 8.46 10.88 4.69
N PHE A 384 9.61 11.32 5.19
CA PHE A 384 9.75 12.21 6.32
C PHE A 384 10.49 13.47 5.88
N GLU A 385 10.05 14.62 6.39
CA GLU A 385 10.63 15.92 6.13
C GLU A 385 11.25 16.48 7.41
N ARG A 386 12.42 17.09 7.29
CA ARG A 386 13.12 17.72 8.40
C ARG A 386 12.35 18.92 8.94
N ASN A 387 12.25 19.00 10.26
CA ASN A 387 11.61 20.12 10.93
C ASN A 387 12.60 21.29 11.12
N GLN A 388 12.54 22.28 10.22
CA GLN A 388 13.40 23.47 10.26
C GLN A 388 13.16 24.38 11.48
N THR A 389 12.03 24.23 12.19
CA THR A 389 11.68 25.13 13.32
C THR A 389 12.36 24.78 14.64
N LYS A 390 12.97 23.59 14.74
CA LYS A 390 13.60 23.11 15.96
C LYS A 390 15.11 23.07 15.83
N LYS A 391 15.82 23.42 16.91
CA LYS A 391 17.28 23.25 17.01
C LYS A 391 17.59 21.76 17.16
N GLY A 392 17.85 21.08 16.05
CA GLY A 392 18.22 19.65 16.00
C GLY A 392 17.82 18.99 14.67
N CYS A 393 18.33 17.78 14.41
CA CYS A 393 17.93 16.97 13.27
C CYS A 393 16.71 16.13 13.65
N GLU A 394 15.53 16.76 13.66
CA GLU A 394 14.25 16.08 13.89
C GLU A 394 13.42 16.03 12.60
N TYR A 395 12.78 14.90 12.34
CA TYR A 395 11.92 14.66 11.19
C TYR A 395 10.44 14.62 11.61
N LYS A 396 9.57 14.96 10.65
CA LYS A 396 8.12 14.80 10.73
C LYS A 396 7.64 13.97 9.54
N PHE A 397 6.52 13.27 9.71
CA PHE A 397 5.85 12.60 8.61
C PHE A 397 5.50 13.62 7.52
N HIS A 398 5.82 13.31 6.26
CA HIS A 398 5.55 14.16 5.11
C HIS A 398 4.43 13.58 4.25
N THR A 399 4.59 12.34 3.77
CA THR A 399 3.58 11.65 2.97
C THR A 399 3.86 10.15 2.94
N GLU A 400 2.85 9.34 2.58
CA GLU A 400 2.97 7.91 2.32
C GLU A 400 2.22 7.58 1.03
N PHE A 401 2.70 6.56 0.32
CA PHE A 401 2.02 6.06 -0.87
C PHE A 401 2.40 4.60 -1.15
N GLN A 402 1.48 3.86 -1.77
CA GLN A 402 1.75 2.51 -2.26
C GLN A 402 2.66 2.60 -3.49
N SER A 403 3.87 2.05 -3.41
CA SER A 403 4.82 2.05 -4.51
C SER A 403 4.64 0.82 -5.40
N HIS A 404 4.59 -0.36 -4.81
CA HIS A 404 4.48 -1.63 -5.51
C HIS A 404 3.31 -2.43 -4.94
N GLU A 405 2.67 -3.22 -5.78
CA GLU A 405 1.59 -4.15 -5.38
C GLU A 405 2.05 -5.56 -5.80
N PRO A 406 1.54 -6.62 -5.15
CA PRO A 406 1.89 -7.98 -5.54
C PRO A 406 1.52 -8.21 -7.00
N GLU A 407 2.46 -8.71 -7.79
CA GLU A 407 2.27 -9.04 -9.19
C GLU A 407 2.52 -10.55 -9.39
N PHE A 408 1.87 -11.18 -10.38
CA PHE A 408 2.08 -12.60 -10.67
C PHE A 408 2.48 -12.81 -12.13
N ASP A 409 3.65 -13.41 -12.35
CA ASP A 409 4.09 -13.85 -13.69
C ASP A 409 3.48 -15.23 -13.99
N TYR A 410 2.31 -15.25 -14.62
CA TYR A 410 1.60 -16.48 -14.98
C TYR A 410 2.40 -17.43 -15.87
N LEU A 411 3.28 -16.90 -16.71
CA LEU A 411 4.07 -17.72 -17.64
C LEU A 411 5.17 -18.49 -16.91
N LYS A 412 5.72 -17.90 -15.84
CA LYS A 412 6.73 -18.55 -14.99
C LYS A 412 6.15 -19.15 -13.72
N SER A 413 4.86 -18.93 -13.44
CA SER A 413 4.21 -19.29 -12.17
C SER A 413 5.01 -18.75 -10.97
N LEU A 414 5.43 -17.49 -11.08
CA LEU A 414 6.26 -16.83 -10.07
C LEU A 414 5.53 -15.59 -9.55
N GLU A 415 5.30 -15.57 -8.24
CA GLU A 415 4.85 -14.37 -7.53
C GLU A 415 6.00 -13.37 -7.44
N ILE A 416 5.69 -12.11 -7.70
CA ILE A 416 6.57 -10.97 -7.58
C ILE A 416 6.10 -10.19 -6.36
N GLU A 417 6.85 -10.32 -5.26
CA GLU A 417 6.60 -9.60 -4.03
C GLU A 417 6.58 -8.07 -4.26
N GLU A 418 5.72 -7.38 -3.53
CA GLU A 418 5.65 -5.93 -3.47
C GLU A 418 6.77 -5.29 -2.64
N LYS A 419 7.52 -6.09 -1.88
CA LYS A 419 8.62 -5.67 -1.01
C LYS A 419 9.58 -4.69 -1.70
N ILE A 420 9.78 -3.54 -1.06
CA ILE A 420 10.70 -2.52 -1.57
C ILE A 420 12.14 -2.90 -1.21
N ASN A 421 12.94 -3.28 -2.20
CA ASN A 421 14.34 -3.67 -2.00
C ASN A 421 15.25 -2.46 -1.78
N ARG A 422 15.07 -1.41 -2.57
CA ARG A 422 15.93 -0.21 -2.55
C ARG A 422 15.14 1.04 -2.93
N ILE A 423 15.51 2.16 -2.30
CA ILE A 423 15.09 3.51 -2.67
C ILE A 423 16.33 4.34 -2.99
N LYS A 424 16.30 5.12 -4.07
CA LYS A 424 17.35 6.10 -4.39
C LYS A 424 16.76 7.44 -4.83
N TRP A 425 17.21 8.50 -4.16
CA TRP A 425 16.80 9.87 -4.45
C TRP A 425 17.47 10.42 -5.70
N CYS A 426 16.66 10.91 -6.63
CA CYS A 426 17.10 11.69 -7.78
C CYS A 426 17.25 13.16 -7.39
N LYS A 427 18.01 13.93 -8.18
CA LYS A 427 18.13 15.38 -7.99
C LYS A 427 16.73 16.01 -8.06
N SER A 428 16.39 16.81 -7.05
CA SER A 428 15.14 17.55 -7.02
C SER A 428 15.11 18.60 -8.14
N SER A 429 13.92 18.87 -8.68
CA SER A 429 13.72 19.87 -9.74
C SER A 429 12.34 20.48 -9.63
N ASN A 430 12.24 21.80 -9.82
CA ASN A 430 10.98 22.54 -9.80
C ASN A 430 10.14 22.32 -8.54
N ASN A 431 10.75 22.37 -7.34
CA ASN A 431 10.08 22.09 -6.06
C ASN A 431 9.41 20.70 -5.98
N SER A 432 9.79 19.78 -6.86
CA SER A 432 9.34 18.41 -6.85
C SER A 432 10.50 17.49 -6.51
N HIS A 433 10.20 16.50 -5.68
CA HIS A 433 11.13 15.46 -5.31
C HIS A 433 10.96 14.26 -6.23
N PHE A 434 12.06 13.61 -6.55
CA PHE A 434 12.08 12.45 -7.41
C PHE A 434 12.84 11.33 -6.71
N LEU A 435 12.26 10.13 -6.70
CA LEU A 435 12.91 8.96 -6.14
C LEU A 435 12.61 7.74 -7.01
N LEU A 436 13.59 6.85 -7.10
CA LEU A 436 13.44 5.52 -7.65
C LEU A 436 13.14 4.56 -6.51
N SER A 437 12.14 3.71 -6.69
CA SER A 437 11.88 2.55 -5.84
C SER A 437 11.89 1.29 -6.69
N THR A 438 12.35 0.18 -6.13
CA THR A 438 12.38 -1.11 -6.84
C THR A 438 11.93 -2.24 -5.92
N ASN A 439 11.19 -3.18 -6.48
CA ASN A 439 11.06 -4.54 -5.94
C ASN A 439 12.00 -5.47 -6.72
N ASP A 440 11.71 -6.77 -6.73
CA ASP A 440 12.53 -7.79 -7.39
C ASP A 440 12.58 -7.69 -8.91
N LYS A 441 11.60 -7.05 -9.57
CA LYS A 441 11.47 -7.08 -11.05
C LYS A 441 11.27 -5.72 -11.70
N THR A 442 10.72 -4.75 -10.98
CA THR A 442 10.21 -3.50 -11.53
C THR A 442 10.76 -2.31 -10.76
N ILE A 443 11.34 -1.34 -11.47
CA ILE A 443 11.74 -0.04 -10.92
C ILE A 443 10.66 0.99 -11.26
N LYS A 444 10.30 1.87 -10.33
CA LYS A 444 9.36 2.99 -10.56
C LYS A 444 10.02 4.33 -10.22
N LEU A 445 9.89 5.31 -11.11
CA LEU A 445 10.28 6.70 -10.84
C LEU A 445 9.07 7.47 -10.34
N TRP A 446 9.13 7.86 -9.08
CA TRP A 446 8.09 8.64 -8.40
C TRP A 446 8.40 10.12 -8.45
N LYS A 447 7.33 10.93 -8.60
CA LYS A 447 7.39 12.38 -8.40
C LYS A 447 6.49 12.74 -7.23
N VAL A 448 7.08 13.36 -6.22
CA VAL A 448 6.39 13.89 -5.04
C VAL A 448 6.41 15.41 -5.10
N PHE A 449 5.25 16.04 -5.01
CA PHE A 449 5.14 17.49 -5.15
C PHE A 449 3.90 18.04 -4.45
N ASP A 450 3.96 19.32 -4.10
CA ASP A 450 2.82 20.06 -3.57
C ASP A 450 1.83 20.40 -4.69
N LYS A 451 0.64 19.82 -4.60
CA LYS A 451 -0.47 20.07 -5.52
C LYS A 451 -1.42 21.10 -4.89
N SER A 452 -1.41 22.32 -5.43
CA SER A 452 -2.39 23.34 -5.07
C SER A 452 -3.76 22.97 -5.63
N LEU A 453 -4.70 22.61 -4.75
CA LEU A 453 -6.09 22.40 -5.10
C LEU A 453 -6.73 23.77 -5.38
N LYS A 454 -7.15 23.97 -6.63
CA LYS A 454 -7.86 25.15 -7.05
C LYS A 454 -9.29 24.77 -7.38
N VAL A 455 -10.23 25.50 -6.80
CA VAL A 455 -11.67 25.32 -7.04
C VAL A 455 -12.15 26.46 -7.93
N VAL A 456 -13.17 26.20 -8.76
CA VAL A 456 -13.78 27.22 -9.60
C VAL A 456 -14.58 28.17 -8.71
N SER A 457 -14.12 29.42 -8.57
CA SER A 457 -14.75 30.45 -7.74
C SER A 457 -15.86 31.21 -8.45
N GLU A 458 -15.75 31.36 -9.76
CA GLU A 458 -16.73 32.04 -10.60
C GLU A 458 -16.93 31.23 -11.88
N ASN A 459 -18.17 30.90 -12.20
CA ASN A 459 -18.53 30.34 -13.50
C ASN A 459 -19.81 31.01 -14.01
N ASN A 460 -20.20 30.74 -15.25
CA ASN A 460 -21.37 31.38 -15.86
C ASN A 460 -22.71 30.94 -15.24
N LEU A 461 -22.70 29.97 -14.33
CA LEU A 461 -23.87 29.37 -13.68
C LEU A 461 -24.03 29.84 -12.21
N SER A 462 -22.99 30.40 -11.59
CA SER A 462 -23.01 30.78 -10.16
C SER A 462 -23.83 32.03 -9.84
N ALA A 463 -24.43 32.70 -10.84
CA ALA A 463 -25.24 33.91 -10.66
C ALA A 463 -26.74 33.62 -10.38
N SER A 464 -27.15 32.35 -10.26
CA SER A 464 -28.56 31.97 -10.11
C SER A 464 -29.03 31.64 -8.68
N HIS A 465 -28.28 31.99 -7.63
CA HIS A 465 -28.78 31.88 -6.25
C HIS A 465 -29.50 33.18 -5.81
N PRO A 466 -30.83 33.14 -5.55
CA PRO A 466 -31.54 34.28 -4.98
C PRO A 466 -31.20 34.41 -3.49
N SER A 467 -30.88 35.64 -3.07
CA SER A 467 -30.86 36.06 -1.66
C SER A 467 -32.20 35.74 -0.95
N PRO A 468 -32.22 35.50 0.38
CA PRO A 468 -33.42 35.06 1.10
C PRO A 468 -34.52 36.13 1.07
N PRO A 469 -35.81 35.76 0.92
CA PRO A 469 -36.88 36.72 0.74
C PRO A 469 -37.26 37.38 2.06
N THR A 470 -37.08 38.69 2.13
CA THR A 470 -37.79 39.55 3.10
C THR A 470 -39.09 40.01 2.45
N SER A 471 -40.19 39.29 2.73
CA SER A 471 -41.59 39.75 2.79
C SER A 471 -42.58 38.70 2.24
N LEU A 472 -43.67 38.55 2.99
CA LEU A 472 -44.78 37.63 2.75
C LEU A 472 -45.73 38.22 1.69
N THR A 473 -45.74 37.66 0.47
CA THR A 473 -46.87 37.78 -0.45
C THR A 473 -47.09 36.47 -1.22
N LEU A 474 -48.37 36.07 -1.31
CA LEU A 474 -48.91 34.80 -1.83
C LEU A 474 -48.47 34.42 -3.25
N PRO A 475 -48.46 33.11 -3.61
CA PRO A 475 -47.99 32.65 -4.92
C PRO A 475 -49.08 32.77 -6.00
N GLN A 476 -48.75 33.47 -7.09
CA GLN A 476 -49.43 33.32 -8.38
C GLN A 476 -48.65 32.33 -9.25
N ILE A 477 -49.36 31.34 -9.77
CA ILE A 477 -48.90 30.36 -10.75
C ILE A 477 -48.77 31.05 -12.10
N THR A 478 -47.54 31.26 -12.59
CA THR A 478 -47.27 31.54 -14.00
C THR A 478 -45.95 30.89 -14.43
N SER A 479 -46.05 30.00 -15.41
CA SER A 479 -45.08 29.61 -16.45
C SER A 479 -43.58 29.63 -16.14
N ALA A 480 -42.95 28.47 -16.37
CA ALA A 480 -41.51 28.20 -16.36
C ALA A 480 -40.61 29.37 -16.83
N PRO A 481 -39.49 29.66 -16.13
CA PRO A 481 -38.54 30.67 -16.59
C PRO A 481 -37.70 30.12 -17.74
N HIS A 482 -37.81 30.77 -18.90
CA HIS A 482 -36.84 30.62 -20.00
C HIS A 482 -35.41 30.93 -19.51
N PRO A 483 -34.39 30.15 -19.91
CA PRO A 483 -33.01 30.45 -19.56
C PRO A 483 -32.58 31.76 -20.24
N SER A 484 -32.35 32.79 -19.43
CA SER A 484 -31.80 34.06 -19.90
C SER A 484 -30.40 33.83 -20.46
N ILE A 485 -30.24 34.02 -21.78
CA ILE A 485 -28.93 34.08 -22.44
C ILE A 485 -28.10 35.18 -21.76
N THR A 486 -27.08 34.78 -21.01
CA THR A 486 -26.09 35.68 -20.42
C THR A 486 -25.35 36.39 -21.56
N LYS A 487 -25.55 37.72 -21.69
CA LYS A 487 -24.97 38.52 -22.79
C LYS A 487 -23.43 38.66 -22.75
N GLN A 488 -22.77 38.13 -21.71
CA GLN A 488 -21.31 38.08 -21.61
C GLN A 488 -20.88 36.79 -20.91
N LEU A 489 -20.16 35.94 -21.65
CA LEU A 489 -19.47 34.78 -21.10
C LEU A 489 -18.25 35.25 -20.30
N ARG A 490 -18.08 34.74 -19.08
CA ARG A 490 -16.89 34.89 -18.26
C ARG A 490 -16.09 33.59 -18.28
N LEU A 491 -14.76 33.72 -18.30
CA LEU A 491 -13.87 32.58 -18.13
C LEU A 491 -13.89 32.14 -16.66
N PRO A 492 -13.85 30.82 -16.38
CA PRO A 492 -13.86 30.32 -15.03
C PRO A 492 -12.65 30.85 -14.27
N ARG A 493 -12.91 31.46 -13.11
CA ARG A 493 -11.86 31.96 -12.22
C ARG A 493 -11.56 30.88 -11.19
N MET A 494 -10.28 30.59 -10.99
CA MET A 494 -9.83 29.60 -10.03
C MET A 494 -9.43 30.29 -8.72
N SER A 495 -9.99 29.88 -7.58
CA SER A 495 -9.51 30.25 -6.25
C SER A 495 -8.69 29.12 -5.65
N HIS A 496 -7.58 29.48 -4.99
CA HIS A 496 -6.81 28.54 -4.19
C HIS A 496 -7.66 28.10 -2.98
N HIS A 497 -7.74 26.79 -2.74
CA HIS A 497 -8.47 26.23 -1.62
C HIS A 497 -7.51 25.63 -0.60
N ASP A 498 -6.68 24.67 -1.04
CA ASP A 498 -5.72 23.98 -0.17
C ASP A 498 -4.50 23.49 -0.96
N THR A 499 -3.45 23.04 -0.27
CA THR A 499 -2.26 22.43 -0.88
C THR A 499 -2.03 21.07 -0.25
N ILE A 500 -2.07 20.01 -1.06
CA ILE A 500 -1.81 18.62 -0.62
C ILE A 500 -0.50 18.11 -1.21
N VAL A 501 0.21 17.25 -0.50
CA VAL A 501 1.37 16.53 -1.07
C VAL A 501 0.83 15.36 -1.89
N ALA A 502 1.20 15.28 -3.17
CA ALA A 502 0.81 14.19 -4.05
C ALA A 502 2.06 13.43 -4.54
N ALA A 503 1.97 12.10 -4.54
CA ALA A 503 2.97 11.21 -5.14
C ALA A 503 2.37 10.55 -6.39
N VAL A 504 3.06 10.65 -7.52
CA VAL A 504 2.60 10.07 -8.79
C VAL A 504 3.73 9.27 -9.44
N PRO A 505 3.46 8.04 -9.91
CA PRO A 505 4.44 7.28 -10.68
C PRO A 505 4.58 7.92 -12.05
N ARG A 506 5.77 8.46 -12.37
CA ARG A 506 6.03 9.06 -13.68
C ARG A 506 6.40 8.05 -14.73
N LYS A 507 7.16 7.03 -14.34
CA LYS A 507 7.70 6.00 -15.22
C LYS A 507 7.82 4.68 -14.47
N VAL A 508 7.63 3.61 -15.21
CA VAL A 508 7.78 2.23 -14.75
C VAL A 508 8.76 1.55 -15.69
N TYR A 509 9.87 1.06 -15.16
CA TYR A 509 10.93 0.35 -15.87
C TYR A 509 10.79 -1.13 -15.50
N ALA A 510 10.18 -1.90 -16.40
CA ALA A 510 9.84 -3.31 -16.17
C ALA A 510 10.47 -4.21 -17.24
N ASN A 511 10.40 -5.53 -17.04
CA ASN A 511 10.73 -6.56 -18.03
C ASN A 511 12.20 -6.60 -18.53
N ALA A 512 13.14 -5.96 -17.83
CA ALA A 512 14.57 -6.00 -18.18
C ALA A 512 15.39 -7.00 -17.34
N HIS A 513 14.86 -7.40 -16.18
CA HIS A 513 15.54 -8.29 -15.26
C HIS A 513 14.90 -9.67 -15.26
N ALA A 514 15.74 -10.70 -15.43
CA ALA A 514 15.32 -12.08 -15.32
C ALA A 514 15.37 -12.57 -13.86
N TYR A 515 16.32 -12.05 -13.08
CA TYR A 515 16.59 -12.43 -11.68
C TYR A 515 16.15 -11.32 -10.71
N HIS A 516 16.45 -11.44 -9.42
CA HIS A 516 15.99 -10.48 -8.41
C HIS A 516 16.87 -9.23 -8.41
N ILE A 517 16.26 -8.05 -8.54
CA ILE A 517 16.99 -6.77 -8.48
C ILE A 517 17.49 -6.55 -7.05
N ASN A 518 18.80 -6.51 -6.88
CA ASN A 518 19.45 -6.27 -5.60
C ASN A 518 19.94 -4.82 -5.42
N SER A 519 20.19 -4.11 -6.53
CA SER A 519 20.76 -2.75 -6.49
C SER A 519 20.18 -1.83 -7.55
N ILE A 520 20.04 -0.56 -7.17
CA ILE A 520 19.84 0.57 -8.08
C ILE A 520 20.79 1.69 -7.67
N ALA A 521 21.43 2.34 -8.63
CA ALA A 521 22.33 3.46 -8.37
C ALA A 521 22.21 4.53 -9.46
N ILE A 522 22.16 5.79 -9.06
CA ILE A 522 22.00 6.93 -9.98
C ILE A 522 23.37 7.41 -10.41
N ASN A 523 23.52 7.70 -11.71
CA ASN A 523 24.77 8.20 -12.25
C ASN A 523 24.95 9.70 -11.91
N SER A 524 26.20 10.11 -11.76
CA SER A 524 26.60 11.51 -11.56
C SER A 524 26.22 12.44 -12.72
N ASP A 525 25.95 11.89 -13.91
CA ASP A 525 25.46 12.63 -15.08
C ASP A 525 24.06 13.25 -14.87
N GLY A 526 23.26 12.72 -13.94
CA GLY A 526 21.89 13.16 -13.67
C GLY A 526 20.85 12.73 -14.72
N GLU A 527 21.23 11.87 -15.67
CA GLU A 527 20.35 11.37 -16.74
C GLU A 527 20.19 9.85 -16.71
N THR A 528 21.23 9.12 -16.29
CA THR A 528 21.24 7.66 -16.29
C THR A 528 21.27 7.07 -14.88
N TYR A 529 20.86 5.81 -14.78
CA TYR A 529 21.00 5.00 -13.58
C TYR A 529 21.21 3.54 -13.96
N LEU A 530 21.79 2.76 -13.05
CA LEU A 530 21.95 1.32 -13.23
C LEU A 530 21.00 0.57 -12.33
N SER A 531 20.64 -0.64 -12.75
CA SER A 531 20.02 -1.65 -11.90
C SER A 531 20.75 -2.97 -12.09
N ALA A 532 21.01 -3.66 -10.98
CA ALA A 532 21.69 -4.94 -10.97
C ALA A 532 20.77 -6.02 -10.42
N ASP A 533 20.73 -7.16 -11.11
CA ASP A 533 20.20 -8.42 -10.59
C ASP A 533 21.36 -9.38 -10.29
N ASP A 534 21.05 -10.64 -9.98
CA ASP A 534 22.04 -11.64 -9.59
C ASP A 534 23.09 -11.95 -10.67
N LEU A 535 22.84 -11.66 -11.95
CA LEU A 535 23.75 -12.00 -13.05
C LEU A 535 23.99 -10.87 -14.06
N ARG A 536 23.21 -9.79 -14.00
CA ARG A 536 23.19 -8.73 -15.01
C ARG A 536 23.12 -7.35 -14.39
N ILE A 537 23.78 -6.41 -15.05
CA ILE A 537 23.65 -4.98 -14.77
C ILE A 537 23.15 -4.29 -16.03
N ASN A 538 22.03 -3.58 -15.89
CA ASN A 538 21.39 -2.82 -16.93
C ASN A 538 21.55 -1.32 -16.67
N LEU A 539 21.88 -0.57 -17.72
CA LEU A 539 21.91 0.88 -17.75
C LEU A 539 20.61 1.42 -18.34
N TRP A 540 20.05 2.41 -17.67
CA TRP A 540 18.80 3.05 -18.01
C TRP A 540 18.97 4.55 -18.17
N ASN A 541 18.08 5.15 -18.95
CA ASN A 541 17.91 6.59 -18.97
C ASN A 541 16.62 6.95 -18.21
N LEU A 542 16.68 7.93 -17.30
CA LEU A 542 15.52 8.38 -16.51
C LEU A 542 14.36 8.90 -17.39
N GLY A 543 14.64 9.26 -18.64
CA GLY A 543 13.69 9.71 -19.65
C GLY A 543 13.06 8.58 -20.49
N ILE A 544 13.61 7.36 -20.48
CA ILE A 544 13.25 6.27 -21.40
C ILE A 544 12.97 5.01 -20.58
N SER A 545 11.73 4.51 -20.63
CA SER A 545 11.28 3.40 -19.77
C SER A 545 11.10 2.07 -20.50
N ASP A 546 11.06 2.09 -21.82
CA ASP A 546 10.84 0.94 -22.70
C ASP A 546 12.15 0.25 -23.13
N GLN A 547 13.31 0.84 -22.80
CA GLN A 547 14.62 0.36 -23.26
C GLN A 547 15.65 0.45 -22.13
N SER A 548 16.44 -0.62 -22.00
CA SER A 548 17.63 -0.68 -21.15
C SER A 548 18.79 -1.25 -21.93
N PHE A 549 20.02 -0.82 -21.62
CA PHE A 549 21.23 -1.38 -22.20
C PHE A 549 21.93 -2.28 -21.19
N ASN A 550 22.08 -3.56 -21.50
CA ASN A 550 22.83 -4.46 -20.64
C ASN A 550 24.34 -4.18 -20.77
N ILE A 551 24.97 -3.79 -19.66
CA ILE A 551 26.39 -3.43 -19.61
C ILE A 551 27.27 -4.55 -19.02
N VAL A 552 26.69 -5.40 -18.18
CA VAL A 552 27.36 -6.58 -17.60
C VAL A 552 26.40 -7.77 -17.69
N ASP A 553 26.90 -8.91 -18.17
CA ASP A 553 26.21 -10.21 -18.15
C ASP A 553 27.24 -11.28 -17.76
N ILE A 554 27.17 -11.75 -16.51
CA ILE A 554 28.03 -12.84 -16.01
C ILE A 554 27.34 -14.21 -16.12
N LYS A 555 26.20 -14.28 -16.80
CA LYS A 555 25.45 -15.53 -16.98
C LYS A 555 26.31 -16.58 -17.70
N PRO A 556 26.54 -17.76 -17.12
CA PRO A 556 27.25 -18.84 -17.79
C PRO A 556 26.42 -19.44 -18.93
N ASN A 557 27.08 -20.14 -19.85
CA ASN A 557 26.41 -20.84 -20.95
C ASN A 557 25.45 -21.93 -20.45
N SER A 558 25.83 -22.62 -19.37
CA SER A 558 24.98 -23.56 -18.63
C SER A 558 24.78 -23.05 -17.21
N MET A 559 23.54 -23.07 -16.72
CA MET A 559 23.23 -22.65 -15.34
C MET A 559 23.87 -23.56 -14.29
N GLU A 560 24.22 -24.79 -14.66
CA GLU A 560 24.97 -25.72 -13.79
C GLU A 560 26.40 -25.25 -13.50
N ASP A 561 26.98 -24.43 -14.39
CA ASP A 561 28.32 -23.86 -14.22
C ASP A 561 28.30 -22.54 -13.44
N LEU A 562 27.16 -22.19 -12.83
CA LEU A 562 27.05 -20.96 -12.06
C LEU A 562 27.90 -21.05 -10.80
N THR A 563 28.95 -20.24 -10.74
CA THR A 563 29.84 -20.19 -9.57
C THR A 563 29.81 -18.85 -8.84
N GLU A 564 29.33 -17.78 -9.48
CA GLU A 564 29.40 -16.41 -8.98
C GLU A 564 28.10 -15.66 -9.29
N VAL A 565 27.59 -14.91 -8.33
CA VAL A 565 26.45 -14.00 -8.51
C VAL A 565 26.82 -12.58 -8.07
N ILE A 566 26.21 -11.58 -8.69
CA ILE A 566 26.32 -10.17 -8.33
C ILE A 566 25.48 -9.93 -7.08
N THR A 567 26.07 -9.29 -6.06
CA THR A 567 25.39 -9.08 -4.78
C THR A 567 25.02 -7.63 -4.52
N ALA A 568 25.85 -6.69 -4.98
CA ALA A 568 25.58 -5.27 -4.90
C ALA A 568 26.29 -4.53 -6.04
N ALA A 569 25.76 -3.39 -6.46
CA ALA A 569 26.37 -2.51 -7.45
C ALA A 569 26.14 -1.04 -7.12
N ASP A 570 27.14 -0.19 -7.40
CA ASP A 570 27.08 1.24 -7.12
C ASP A 570 27.84 2.06 -8.17
N PHE A 571 27.34 3.27 -8.45
CA PHE A 571 28.01 4.22 -9.34
C PHE A 571 29.02 5.07 -8.57
N HIS A 572 30.11 5.44 -9.23
CA HIS A 572 31.05 6.38 -8.65
C HIS A 572 30.40 7.76 -8.48
N PRO A 573 30.52 8.42 -7.31
CA PRO A 573 29.76 9.65 -7.01
C PRO A 573 30.13 10.85 -7.89
N ILE A 574 31.36 10.89 -8.40
CA ILE A 574 31.89 11.98 -9.25
C ILE A 574 32.08 11.57 -10.72
N HIS A 575 32.63 10.39 -11.00
CA HIS A 575 32.99 9.94 -12.35
C HIS A 575 31.83 9.18 -12.99
N CYS A 576 31.21 9.74 -14.04
CA CYS A 576 30.04 9.17 -14.67
C CYS A 576 30.26 7.85 -15.43
N ASN A 577 31.51 7.51 -15.71
CA ASN A 577 31.90 6.30 -16.44
C ASN A 577 32.30 5.14 -15.53
N LEU A 578 32.49 5.38 -14.24
CA LEU A 578 32.97 4.36 -13.30
C LEU A 578 31.81 3.82 -12.47
N PHE A 579 31.72 2.51 -12.38
CA PHE A 579 30.84 1.83 -11.42
C PHE A 579 31.55 0.58 -10.91
N MET A 580 31.10 0.08 -9.77
CA MET A 580 31.58 -1.19 -9.24
C MET A 580 30.43 -2.14 -8.97
N TYR A 581 30.75 -3.42 -8.94
CA TYR A 581 29.84 -4.44 -8.43
C TYR A 581 30.61 -5.49 -7.63
N SER A 582 29.97 -5.99 -6.58
CA SER A 582 30.49 -7.05 -5.74
C SER A 582 29.87 -8.39 -6.10
N SER A 583 30.51 -9.45 -5.61
CA SER A 583 30.11 -10.83 -5.89
C SER A 583 29.97 -11.68 -4.64
N SER A 584 29.28 -12.81 -4.79
CA SER A 584 29.17 -13.85 -3.76
C SER A 584 30.50 -14.54 -3.42
N LYS A 585 31.56 -14.34 -4.21
CA LYS A 585 32.91 -14.88 -3.95
C LYS A 585 33.82 -13.91 -3.18
N GLY A 586 33.29 -12.80 -2.68
CA GLY A 586 34.09 -11.82 -1.95
C GLY A 586 34.98 -10.94 -2.81
N THR A 587 34.69 -10.82 -4.11
CA THR A 587 35.43 -9.93 -5.02
C THR A 587 34.63 -8.68 -5.35
N ILE A 588 35.32 -7.56 -5.53
CA ILE A 588 34.75 -6.29 -6.03
C ILE A 588 35.38 -6.00 -7.37
N LYS A 589 34.55 -5.75 -8.38
CA LYS A 589 34.98 -5.48 -9.76
C LYS A 589 34.64 -4.04 -10.10
N LEU A 590 35.66 -3.24 -10.43
CA LEU A 590 35.50 -1.87 -10.91
C LEU A 590 35.49 -1.89 -12.43
N ALA A 591 34.46 -1.31 -13.04
CA ALA A 591 34.28 -1.22 -14.48
C ALA A 591 34.40 0.24 -14.96
N ASP A 592 35.00 0.43 -16.14
CA ASP A 592 35.06 1.72 -16.83
C ASP A 592 34.30 1.63 -18.16
N MET A 593 33.17 2.34 -18.22
CA MET A 593 32.30 2.39 -19.40
C MET A 593 32.92 3.10 -20.62
N ARG A 594 34.08 3.75 -20.47
CA ARG A 594 34.81 4.37 -21.59
C ARG A 594 35.74 3.39 -22.30
N ASP A 595 36.21 2.37 -21.59
CA ASP A 595 37.15 1.41 -22.16
C ASP A 595 36.46 0.57 -23.24
N GLN A 596 35.23 0.11 -22.97
CA GLN A 596 34.43 -0.70 -23.87
C GLN A 596 32.92 -0.44 -23.68
N ALA A 597 32.15 -0.67 -24.76
CA ALA A 597 30.69 -0.55 -24.71
C ALA A 597 30.05 -1.61 -23.81
N LEU A 598 30.61 -2.83 -23.80
CA LEU A 598 30.26 -3.88 -22.85
C LEU A 598 31.34 -3.91 -21.78
N CYS A 599 30.94 -3.91 -20.51
CA CYS A 599 31.85 -3.97 -19.37
C CYS A 599 32.12 -5.43 -18.97
N ASP A 600 32.40 -6.28 -19.96
CA ASP A 600 32.70 -7.70 -19.79
C ASP A 600 34.08 -7.93 -19.14
N ARG A 601 34.99 -6.96 -19.27
CA ARG A 601 36.24 -6.88 -18.53
C ARG A 601 36.14 -5.81 -17.44
N HIS A 602 36.62 -6.14 -16.25
CA HIS A 602 36.79 -5.17 -15.18
C HIS A 602 38.12 -4.42 -15.34
N ALA A 603 38.09 -3.12 -15.09
CA ALA A 603 39.28 -2.28 -15.05
C ALA A 603 40.21 -2.65 -13.88
N LYS A 604 39.62 -2.95 -12.71
CA LYS A 604 40.34 -3.44 -11.52
C LYS A 604 39.52 -4.50 -10.79
N LEU A 605 40.22 -5.44 -10.16
CA LEU A 605 39.65 -6.49 -9.33
C LEU A 605 40.23 -6.36 -7.92
N TYR A 606 39.37 -6.10 -6.95
CA TYR A 606 39.75 -6.05 -5.54
C TYR A 606 39.47 -7.41 -4.95
N GLU A 607 40.54 -8.10 -4.58
CA GLU A 607 40.50 -9.40 -3.94
C GLU A 607 41.64 -9.51 -2.92
N GLU A 608 41.39 -10.26 -1.86
CA GLU A 608 42.40 -10.58 -0.86
C GLU A 608 42.84 -12.04 -1.06
N GLU A 609 44.13 -12.27 -1.25
CA GLU A 609 44.66 -13.63 -1.39
C GLU A 609 44.50 -14.39 -0.08
N GLU A 610 43.52 -15.30 -0.01
CA GLU A 610 43.38 -16.22 1.12
C GLU A 610 44.32 -17.41 0.99
N ASP A 611 44.99 -17.75 2.10
CA ASP A 611 45.78 -18.96 2.22
C ASP A 611 44.87 -20.19 1.98
N PRO A 612 45.20 -21.08 1.00
CA PRO A 612 44.41 -22.28 0.73
C PRO A 612 44.18 -23.17 1.96
N SER A 613 45.04 -23.10 2.97
CA SER A 613 44.88 -23.84 4.22
C SER A 613 43.75 -23.32 5.13
N ASN A 614 43.32 -22.07 4.95
CA ASN A 614 42.21 -21.44 5.67
C ASN A 614 40.86 -21.56 4.93
N LYS A 615 40.85 -22.15 3.73
CA LYS A 615 39.62 -22.38 2.97
C LYS A 615 38.83 -23.54 3.57
N SER A 616 37.67 -23.20 4.12
CA SER A 616 36.64 -24.12 4.58
C SER A 616 35.38 -23.94 3.72
N PHE A 617 34.43 -24.88 3.82
CA PHE A 617 33.11 -24.72 3.20
C PHE A 617 32.44 -23.40 3.60
N PHE A 618 32.53 -23.02 4.87
CA PHE A 618 31.96 -21.77 5.36
C PHE A 618 32.73 -20.53 4.89
N SER A 619 33.99 -20.65 4.49
CA SER A 619 34.79 -19.52 4.02
C SER A 619 34.18 -18.90 2.76
N GLU A 620 33.67 -19.73 1.84
CA GLU A 620 32.99 -19.23 0.64
C GLU A 620 31.69 -18.49 0.99
N ILE A 621 30.88 -19.05 1.90
CA ILE A 621 29.60 -18.47 2.31
C ILE A 621 29.81 -17.10 2.98
N ILE A 622 30.73 -17.01 3.94
CA ILE A 622 30.98 -15.78 4.70
C ILE A 622 31.80 -14.75 3.92
N SER A 623 32.50 -15.16 2.85
CA SER A 623 33.21 -14.25 1.94
C SER A 623 32.27 -13.44 1.05
N SER A 624 31.02 -13.89 0.89
CA SER A 624 30.01 -13.19 0.11
C SER A 624 29.82 -11.75 0.62
N ILE A 625 30.03 -10.78 -0.27
CA ILE A 625 29.86 -9.37 0.06
C ILE A 625 28.37 -9.04 0.01
N SER A 626 27.81 -8.51 1.10
CA SER A 626 26.40 -8.13 1.19
C SER A 626 26.13 -6.73 0.64
N ASP A 627 27.06 -5.80 0.81
CA ASP A 627 26.91 -4.42 0.35
C ASP A 627 28.27 -3.76 0.04
N VAL A 628 28.25 -2.83 -0.91
CA VAL A 628 29.38 -1.98 -1.26
C VAL A 628 28.96 -0.52 -1.43
N LYS A 629 29.84 0.40 -1.04
CA LYS A 629 29.64 1.85 -1.17
C LYS A 629 30.93 2.56 -1.51
N PHE A 630 30.86 3.56 -2.38
CA PHE A 630 31.94 4.53 -2.53
C PHE A 630 31.95 5.51 -1.37
N SER A 631 33.14 5.96 -0.97
CA SER A 631 33.27 7.17 -0.17
C SER A 631 32.82 8.38 -0.99
N LYS A 632 32.38 9.45 -0.33
CA LYS A 632 31.84 10.62 -1.04
C LYS A 632 32.85 11.34 -1.94
N ASP A 633 34.13 11.31 -1.57
CA ASP A 633 35.22 11.82 -2.40
C ASP A 633 35.55 10.87 -3.57
N GLY A 634 34.96 9.67 -3.58
CA GLY A 634 35.19 8.65 -4.60
C GLY A 634 36.60 8.11 -4.57
N ARG A 635 37.28 8.09 -3.41
CA ARG A 635 38.64 7.55 -3.29
C ARG A 635 38.68 6.15 -2.68
N TYR A 636 37.74 5.85 -1.79
CA TYR A 636 37.70 4.62 -1.02
C TYR A 636 36.45 3.82 -1.35
N ILE A 637 36.55 2.52 -1.17
CA ILE A 637 35.43 1.58 -1.25
C ILE A 637 35.24 0.96 0.12
N LEU A 638 34.00 0.93 0.59
CA LEU A 638 33.59 0.17 1.76
C LEU A 638 32.90 -1.10 1.28
N SER A 639 33.29 -2.24 1.83
CA SER A 639 32.62 -3.51 1.58
C SER A 639 32.29 -4.21 2.89
N ARG A 640 31.08 -4.76 2.98
CA ARG A 640 30.63 -5.58 4.11
C ARG A 640 30.50 -7.02 3.66
N ASP A 641 31.18 -7.92 4.36
CA ASP A 641 30.90 -9.35 4.33
C ASP A 641 30.23 -9.78 5.65
N TYR A 642 29.96 -11.07 5.84
CA TYR A 642 29.23 -11.51 7.03
C TYR A 642 29.96 -11.17 8.34
N LEU A 643 31.28 -11.34 8.38
CA LEU A 643 32.08 -11.20 9.61
C LEU A 643 32.80 -9.87 9.72
N THR A 644 33.12 -9.22 8.62
CA THR A 644 34.05 -8.10 8.54
C THR A 644 33.53 -6.94 7.71
N LEU A 645 34.05 -5.77 8.05
CA LEU A 645 33.88 -4.52 7.31
C LEU A 645 35.27 -4.10 6.81
N LYS A 646 35.44 -3.95 5.49
CA LYS A 646 36.73 -3.68 4.85
C LYS A 646 36.71 -2.35 4.11
N ILE A 647 37.78 -1.56 4.26
CA ILE A 647 38.02 -0.33 3.51
C ILE A 647 39.10 -0.60 2.47
N TRP A 648 38.85 -0.24 1.21
CA TRP A 648 39.80 -0.36 0.10
C TRP A 648 40.14 1.04 -0.44
N ASP A 649 41.37 1.24 -0.92
CA ASP A 649 41.73 2.42 -1.73
C ASP A 649 41.54 2.05 -3.19
N LEU A 650 40.90 2.91 -3.98
CA LEU A 650 40.71 2.69 -5.43
C LEU A 650 42.02 2.48 -6.20
N ASN A 651 43.16 2.84 -5.63
CA ASN A 651 44.48 2.64 -6.23
C ASN A 651 45.20 1.39 -5.71
N MET A 652 44.68 0.73 -4.68
CA MET A 652 45.27 -0.46 -4.05
C MET A 652 44.26 -1.61 -4.07
N ASP A 653 44.38 -2.47 -5.07
CA ASP A 653 43.46 -3.57 -5.39
C ASP A 653 43.84 -4.91 -4.74
N ASN A 654 45.09 -5.05 -4.29
CA ASN A 654 45.61 -6.32 -3.76
C ASN A 654 45.28 -6.60 -2.28
N LYS A 655 44.83 -5.61 -1.51
CA LYS A 655 44.43 -5.76 -0.12
C LYS A 655 43.63 -4.56 0.40
N PRO A 656 42.76 -4.75 1.41
CA PRO A 656 42.12 -3.64 2.09
C PRO A 656 43.13 -2.81 2.91
N LEU A 657 42.85 -1.53 3.06
CA LEU A 657 43.56 -0.61 3.95
C LEU A 657 43.31 -0.94 5.43
N LYS A 658 42.07 -1.31 5.76
CA LYS A 658 41.64 -1.62 7.13
C LYS A 658 40.55 -2.69 7.06
N THR A 659 40.70 -3.73 7.89
CA THR A 659 39.71 -4.79 8.09
C THR A 659 39.24 -4.74 9.53
N ILE A 660 37.93 -4.60 9.73
CA ILE A 660 37.29 -4.48 11.04
C ILE A 660 36.44 -5.72 11.27
N ASN A 661 36.73 -6.43 12.35
CA ASN A 661 35.98 -7.63 12.72
C ASN A 661 34.71 -7.25 13.49
N ILE A 662 33.56 -7.53 12.89
CA ILE A 662 32.23 -7.22 13.43
C ILE A 662 31.69 -8.42 14.22
N HIS A 663 31.63 -9.59 13.58
CA HIS A 663 30.99 -10.80 14.13
C HIS A 663 31.98 -11.93 14.47
N ASP A 664 33.22 -11.63 14.85
CA ASP A 664 34.23 -12.66 15.14
C ASP A 664 33.78 -13.63 16.26
N HIS A 665 33.00 -13.13 17.22
CA HIS A 665 32.38 -13.93 18.28
C HIS A 665 31.36 -14.98 17.77
N LEU A 666 30.81 -14.80 16.56
CA LEU A 666 29.89 -15.75 15.93
C LEU A 666 30.62 -16.86 15.16
N ARG A 667 31.95 -16.79 15.02
CA ARG A 667 32.73 -17.75 14.23
C ARG A 667 32.61 -19.19 14.74
N THR A 668 32.38 -19.38 16.03
CA THR A 668 32.15 -20.71 16.64
C THR A 668 30.73 -21.23 16.43
N LYS A 669 29.76 -20.35 16.09
CA LYS A 669 28.34 -20.65 15.89
C LYS A 669 27.93 -20.74 14.42
N LEU A 670 28.88 -20.73 13.48
CA LEU A 670 28.59 -20.73 12.02
C LEU A 670 27.70 -21.89 11.56
N CYS A 671 27.85 -23.08 12.16
CA CYS A 671 26.97 -24.21 11.85
C CYS A 671 25.51 -23.93 12.25
N GLU A 672 25.28 -23.40 13.46
CA GLU A 672 23.94 -23.06 13.95
C GLU A 672 23.31 -21.92 13.12
N LEU A 673 24.12 -20.95 12.71
CA LEU A 673 23.69 -19.82 11.88
C LEU A 673 23.36 -20.25 10.44
N TYR A 674 24.00 -21.31 9.95
CA TYR A 674 23.68 -21.92 8.66
C TYR A 674 22.36 -22.71 8.73
N GLU A 675 22.11 -23.43 9.83
CA GLU A 675 20.84 -24.16 10.01
C GLU A 675 19.62 -23.24 10.17
N ASN A 676 19.81 -22.03 10.72
CA ASN A 676 18.75 -21.03 10.91
C ASN A 676 18.72 -19.94 9.82
N ASP A 677 19.43 -20.13 8.69
CA ASP A 677 19.55 -19.19 7.56
C ASP A 677 20.11 -17.78 7.87
N CYS A 678 20.42 -17.48 9.14
CA CYS A 678 20.95 -16.19 9.58
C CYS A 678 22.32 -15.89 8.95
N ILE A 679 23.09 -16.90 8.51
CA ILE A 679 24.35 -16.68 7.80
C ILE A 679 24.17 -15.97 6.44
N PHE A 680 22.96 -15.95 5.88
CA PHE A 680 22.62 -15.30 4.61
C PHE A 680 22.08 -13.88 4.78
N ASP A 681 22.00 -13.37 6.01
CA ASP A 681 21.57 -12.00 6.28
C ASP A 681 22.50 -10.97 5.65
N LYS A 682 21.92 -10.06 4.87
CA LYS A 682 22.65 -9.05 4.10
C LYS A 682 22.69 -7.72 4.85
N PHE A 683 23.74 -7.54 5.65
CA PHE A 683 23.98 -6.29 6.38
C PHE A 683 24.49 -5.18 5.44
N GLU A 684 23.88 -4.00 5.53
CA GLU A 684 24.34 -2.82 4.79
C GLU A 684 25.48 -2.10 5.51
N CYS A 685 26.21 -1.29 4.76
CA CYS A 685 27.25 -0.42 5.30
C CYS A 685 27.23 0.95 4.65
N THR A 686 27.70 1.96 5.37
CA THR A 686 27.76 3.32 4.82
C THR A 686 28.87 4.15 5.46
N PHE A 687 29.34 5.14 4.71
CA PHE A 687 30.21 6.19 5.23
C PHE A 687 29.38 7.28 5.89
N SER A 688 29.95 7.87 6.93
CA SER A 688 29.51 9.15 7.46
C SER A 688 29.56 10.28 6.42
N GLY A 689 28.82 11.34 6.70
CA GLY A 689 28.72 12.51 5.83
C GLY A 689 30.06 13.12 5.42
N ASP A 690 31.07 13.07 6.30
CA ASP A 690 32.42 13.60 6.08
C ASP A 690 33.45 12.52 5.68
N GLY A 691 33.03 11.26 5.60
CA GLY A 691 33.88 10.12 5.27
C GLY A 691 34.81 9.65 6.40
N LYS A 692 34.75 10.24 7.60
CA LYS A 692 35.68 9.89 8.69
C LYS A 692 35.21 8.73 9.55
N GLN A 693 33.91 8.46 9.61
CA GLN A 693 33.32 7.34 10.32
C GLN A 693 32.60 6.39 9.35
N LEU A 694 32.46 5.14 9.77
CA LEU A 694 31.83 4.04 9.07
C LEU A 694 30.73 3.48 9.95
N MET A 695 29.63 3.03 9.35
CA MET A 695 28.51 2.45 10.08
C MET A 695 28.08 1.13 9.46
N THR A 696 27.73 0.17 10.32
CA THR A 696 27.09 -1.08 9.89
C THR A 696 26.28 -1.71 11.03
N GLY A 697 25.28 -2.50 10.67
CA GLY A 697 24.40 -3.19 11.61
C GLY A 697 24.93 -4.56 12.07
N SER A 698 24.25 -5.10 13.08
CA SER A 698 24.48 -6.41 13.71
C SER A 698 23.16 -6.95 14.27
N TYR A 699 23.21 -8.16 14.86
CA TYR A 699 22.10 -8.76 15.61
C TYR A 699 21.82 -8.05 16.95
N ASP A 700 20.76 -8.46 17.63
CA ASP A 700 20.21 -7.88 18.87
C ASP A 700 19.99 -6.35 18.82
N ASN A 701 19.63 -5.87 17.62
CA ASN A 701 19.48 -4.45 17.30
C ASN A 701 20.73 -3.61 17.61
N TYR A 702 21.92 -4.21 17.52
CA TYR A 702 23.17 -3.47 17.64
C TYR A 702 23.57 -2.78 16.33
N LEU A 703 24.05 -1.56 16.47
CA LEU A 703 24.69 -0.78 15.42
C LEU A 703 26.10 -0.42 15.88
N GLN A 704 27.07 -0.58 14.99
CA GLN A 704 28.46 -0.28 15.28
C GLN A 704 28.96 0.84 14.37
N ILE A 705 29.61 1.83 14.98
CA ILE A 705 30.24 2.95 14.29
C ILE A 705 31.74 2.89 14.56
N TYR A 706 32.52 2.97 13.50
CA TYR A 706 33.97 2.86 13.52
C TYR A 706 34.62 4.10 12.92
N ASN A 707 35.81 4.45 13.40
CA ASN A 707 36.63 5.43 12.73
C ASN A 707 37.29 4.83 11.47
N SER A 708 37.24 5.56 10.36
CA SER A 708 37.93 5.23 9.11
C SER A 708 39.45 5.29 9.25
N ASN A 709 39.96 6.18 10.12
CA ASN A 709 41.40 6.30 10.33
C ASN A 709 41.96 5.03 10.99
N PRO A 710 43.09 4.50 10.51
CA PRO A 710 43.69 3.27 11.05
C PRO A 710 44.22 3.46 12.48
N ASP A 711 44.60 4.68 12.87
CA ASP A 711 45.23 4.97 14.17
C ASP A 711 44.24 5.29 15.32
N SER A 712 42.94 5.39 15.05
CA SER A 712 41.89 5.65 16.06
C SER A 712 41.07 4.39 16.28
N SER A 713 40.96 3.99 17.55
CA SER A 713 40.23 2.80 18.02
C SER A 713 38.99 3.19 18.84
N ASP A 714 38.43 4.38 18.56
CA ASP A 714 37.19 4.82 19.19
C ASP A 714 36.02 4.14 18.46
N ASP A 715 35.61 3.00 19.00
CA ASP A 715 34.46 2.24 18.53
C ASP A 715 33.22 2.66 19.33
N VAL A 716 32.12 2.96 18.64
CA VAL A 716 30.84 3.29 19.28
C VAL A 716 29.83 2.19 18.97
N VAL A 717 29.23 1.63 20.02
CA VAL A 717 28.14 0.64 19.89
C VAL A 717 26.84 1.26 20.40
N LEU A 718 25.84 1.29 19.52
CA LEU A 718 24.49 1.75 19.82
C LEU A 718 23.54 0.55 19.78
N GLN A 719 22.48 0.59 20.59
CA GLN A 719 21.43 -0.44 20.57
C GLN A 719 20.08 0.23 20.34
N ALA A 720 19.37 -0.21 19.30
CA ALA A 720 18.03 0.26 18.97
C ALA A 720 16.98 -0.61 19.70
N ASP A 721 16.82 -0.34 21.00
CA ASP A 721 15.84 -1.04 21.82
C ASP A 721 14.82 -0.08 22.45
N LYS A 722 13.60 -0.58 22.68
CA LYS A 722 12.50 0.15 23.30
C LYS A 722 12.81 0.58 24.74
N SER A 723 13.78 -0.03 25.41
CA SER A 723 14.29 0.44 26.70
C SER A 723 14.85 1.88 26.63
N ALA A 724 15.30 2.35 25.46
CA ALA A 724 15.68 3.75 25.22
C ALA A 724 14.54 4.75 25.51
N PHE A 725 13.27 4.34 25.37
CA PHE A 725 12.12 5.16 25.73
C PHE A 725 11.98 5.38 27.25
N LYS A 726 12.44 4.43 28.07
CA LYS A 726 12.31 4.48 29.55
C LYS A 726 13.40 5.35 30.19
N ALA A 727 14.60 5.37 29.63
CA ALA A 727 15.74 6.12 30.19
C ALA A 727 15.52 7.65 30.22
N LYS A 728 14.72 8.20 29.29
CA LYS A 728 14.40 9.64 29.22
C LYS A 728 13.37 10.07 30.28
N LYS A 729 12.59 9.14 30.85
CA LYS A 729 11.48 9.44 31.79
C LYS A 729 11.92 9.62 33.25
N ILE A 730 13.12 9.16 33.63
CA ILE A 730 13.58 9.10 35.04
C ILE A 730 14.63 10.19 35.38
N GLY A 731 14.93 11.10 34.45
CA GLY A 731 15.95 12.15 34.69
C GLY A 731 17.37 11.60 34.89
N GLY A 732 17.60 10.32 34.62
CA GLY A 732 18.92 9.72 34.50
C GLY A 732 19.57 10.15 33.19
N LYS A 733 20.91 10.24 33.18
CA LYS A 733 21.66 10.33 31.93
C LYS A 733 21.31 9.10 31.09
N GLY A 734 20.47 9.25 30.07
CA GLY A 734 20.20 8.22 29.09
C GLY A 734 21.46 7.97 28.27
N LEU A 735 22.34 7.09 28.77
CA LEU A 735 23.38 6.49 27.95
C LEU A 735 22.68 5.50 27.03
N ALA A 736 22.36 5.94 25.81
CA ALA A 736 22.00 5.08 24.70
C ALA A 736 23.26 4.67 23.91
N GLY A 737 24.36 4.45 24.61
CA GLY A 737 25.64 4.05 24.05
C GLY A 737 26.34 3.15 25.06
N LEU A 738 26.60 1.91 24.66
CA LEU A 738 27.51 1.02 25.35
C LEU A 738 28.90 1.49 24.92
N ASN A 739 29.72 1.92 25.88
CA ASN A 739 30.99 2.59 25.57
C ASN A 739 32.08 1.59 25.14
N ASN A 740 31.76 0.29 25.07
CA ASN A 740 32.72 -0.74 24.68
C ASN A 740 32.03 -1.99 24.11
N LYS A 741 32.70 -2.69 23.18
CA LYS A 741 32.28 -4.02 22.68
C LYS A 741 32.09 -5.03 23.81
N ASP A 742 32.82 -4.88 24.92
CA ASP A 742 32.76 -5.75 26.10
C ASP A 742 31.43 -5.65 26.88
N GLU A 743 30.59 -4.64 26.61
CA GLU A 743 29.27 -4.52 27.25
C GLU A 743 28.14 -5.17 26.42
N MET A 744 28.44 -5.73 25.24
CA MET A 744 27.48 -6.51 24.46
C MET A 744 27.18 -7.85 25.14
N ASN A 745 25.91 -8.25 25.19
CA ASN A 745 25.54 -9.58 25.69
C ASN A 745 25.77 -10.65 24.62
N LEU A 746 27.02 -11.11 24.49
CA LEU A 746 27.44 -12.05 23.44
C LEU A 746 26.95 -13.49 23.68
N ASP A 747 26.55 -13.81 24.91
CA ASP A 747 26.14 -15.17 25.28
C ASP A 747 24.70 -15.47 24.86
N ASN A 748 23.80 -14.48 24.93
CA ASN A 748 22.37 -14.59 24.60
C ASN A 748 21.95 -13.59 23.52
N ILE A 749 22.47 -13.76 22.30
CA ILE A 749 22.10 -12.93 21.15
C ILE A 749 20.75 -13.40 20.57
N ASP A 750 19.83 -12.46 20.38
CA ASP A 750 18.57 -12.68 19.66
C ASP A 750 18.77 -12.40 18.16
N PHE A 751 18.79 -13.47 17.36
CA PHE A 751 19.02 -13.40 15.90
C PHE A 751 17.81 -12.87 15.12
N ASN A 752 16.61 -12.86 15.71
CA ASN A 752 15.42 -12.28 15.07
C ASN A 752 15.46 -10.75 15.09
N LYS A 753 16.17 -10.17 16.05
CA LYS A 753 16.43 -8.73 16.13
C LYS A 753 17.69 -8.40 15.35
N LYS A 754 17.55 -7.80 14.18
CA LYS A 754 18.68 -7.48 13.30
C LYS A 754 18.49 -6.11 12.66
N ILE A 755 19.58 -5.36 12.61
CA ILE A 755 19.64 -4.11 11.85
C ILE A 755 20.30 -4.42 10.50
N LEU A 756 19.47 -4.56 9.47
CA LEU A 756 19.93 -4.78 8.11
C LEU A 756 20.09 -3.46 7.34
N HIS A 757 19.21 -2.49 7.63
CA HIS A 757 19.07 -1.25 6.87
C HIS A 757 19.35 -0.03 7.73
N ALA A 758 20.31 0.79 7.29
CA ALA A 758 20.67 2.03 7.99
C ALA A 758 21.20 3.07 7.01
N SER A 759 20.91 4.34 7.28
CA SER A 759 21.34 5.47 6.47
C SER A 759 21.97 6.55 7.34
N TRP A 760 23.00 7.22 6.81
CA TRP A 760 23.67 8.33 7.49
C TRP A 760 23.33 9.63 6.79
N HIS A 761 22.98 10.66 7.56
CA HIS A 761 22.67 11.98 7.05
C HIS A 761 23.85 12.59 6.27
N PRO A 762 23.66 13.12 5.06
CA PRO A 762 24.78 13.53 4.22
C PRO A 762 25.66 14.61 4.86
N ASN A 763 25.11 15.51 5.69
CA ASN A 763 25.85 16.68 6.17
C ASN A 763 26.01 16.75 7.69
N GLU A 764 25.45 15.80 8.44
CA GLU A 764 25.36 15.88 9.91
C GLU A 764 25.58 14.50 10.51
N ASP A 765 25.97 14.46 11.79
CA ASP A 765 26.10 13.22 12.55
C ASP A 765 24.73 12.77 13.07
N THR A 766 23.84 12.45 12.14
CA THR A 766 22.52 11.86 12.40
C THR A 766 22.37 10.61 11.56
N ILE A 767 21.86 9.56 12.17
CA ILE A 767 21.69 8.24 11.54
C ILE A 767 20.24 7.79 11.70
N ALA A 768 19.72 7.16 10.66
CA ALA A 768 18.40 6.55 10.60
C ALA A 768 18.54 5.04 10.47
N ILE A 769 17.78 4.30 11.25
CA ILE A 769 17.93 2.84 11.38
C ILE A 769 16.55 2.20 11.31
N GLY A 770 16.36 1.25 10.40
CA GLY A 770 15.20 0.38 10.38
C GLY A 770 15.45 -0.85 11.27
N ALA A 771 14.63 -1.01 12.31
CA ALA A 771 14.60 -2.21 13.14
C ALA A 771 13.16 -2.70 13.21
N THR A 772 12.88 -3.84 12.57
CA THR A 772 11.52 -4.36 12.33
C THR A 772 10.62 -3.30 11.67
N ASN A 773 9.53 -2.90 12.30
CA ASN A 773 8.62 -1.85 11.84
C ASN A 773 8.94 -0.46 12.43
N ASN A 774 10.02 -0.34 13.19
CA ASN A 774 10.41 0.89 13.87
C ASN A 774 11.59 1.57 13.17
N LEU A 775 11.45 2.87 12.91
CA LEU A 775 12.52 3.73 12.40
C LEU A 775 13.11 4.54 13.56
N PHE A 776 14.35 4.23 13.95
CA PHE A 776 15.08 4.93 15.00
C PHE A 776 16.01 6.00 14.40
N LEU A 777 16.06 7.17 15.03
CA LEU A 777 16.98 8.25 14.72
C LEU A 777 17.91 8.50 15.91
N PHE A 778 19.22 8.48 15.65
CA PHE A 778 20.23 8.88 16.63
C PHE A 778 21.00 10.09 16.09
N SER A 779 21.35 11.01 16.97
CA SER A 779 22.12 12.21 16.63
C SER A 779 23.24 12.43 17.62
N ARG A 780 24.37 12.93 17.13
CA ARG A 780 25.50 13.37 17.96
C ARG A 780 25.37 14.88 18.19
N LEU A 781 25.46 15.29 19.44
CA LEU A 781 25.49 16.72 19.77
C LEU A 781 26.88 17.28 19.49
N ASN A 782 26.97 18.16 18.50
CA ASN A 782 28.14 18.99 18.30
C ASN A 782 28.12 20.11 19.36
N ASN A 783 29.08 20.09 20.28
CA ASN A 783 29.30 21.15 21.26
C ASN A 783 29.75 22.46 20.59
#